data_AF-W0TBX7-F1
#
_entry.id   AF-W0TBX7-F1
#
_cell.length_a   1.000
_cell.length_b   1.000
_cell.length_c   1.000
_cell.angle_alpha   90.00
_cell.angle_beta   90.00
_cell.angle_gamma   90.00
#
_symmetry.space_group_name_H-M   'P 1'
#
loop_
_entity.id
_entity.type
_entity.pdbx_description
1 polymer ?
#
loop_
_entity_poly.entity_id
_entity_poly.type
_entity_poly.pdbx_seq_one_letter_code
_entity_poly.pdbx_strand_id
1 'polypeptide(L)'
;MFKQLTQIGKNITDELTKGLNEELNGINSEQLDKNGPYAELPSEIQIKLRKFEKYEQKYPLLLQAYKNEKLKTEKVEQIQKVLSECTPVSDISDVESLKSYFETVTQKISMLNTEVKRLTLENGDLLKQSESSKQQLAESQAAVEGFEKDIAKKDELIESLNTDISAKDKSIDSYKEELATKNQLVDLFKKKIEELASPPASATDDGADSNSNDNQNQSPDQQQKPGAGAGKKKNKKKKGKNAAANANNGSEAAPAPASAPDSSNATQTANDITQAITLQVKLDSLQADYDKLKGEYESLSKSNEELLELKQLIKSKDEEIESVRDMLRDVGNDLVEAQNQLKERNDSSAEANDLKLQLESLRSSNANNLKSYELKQKELVAEVATMKKTEASLRQTVSQKEKIIDYLENQVKEYSANETKLKSEIDARKTENATLVKKIENLQKETEKWRVESKKNDGNLENYIKENGKLSERLEVLQEKLQTLQNLKSNSNDQVETIKKQCEELSFKLKDANKKIISLEEELNENANILQERNRELSTMRKILKELQTDKSSRVEELEAKLQLTIEEKSKIENDTQMELARKSQELKQLKQSIDQLQSTYHDEVSKNERYSAEIEELKSTYERIKRSNSVSQEDSSGLDSMVKSLKDALSKSEKKQRELLNANMELKELNNDLNKKFDRLSKNYKNLSSQVSKPGNIEPKSARTTPHASRSNSIIQENIPTQISTSQSEINEKIAYIKNVLLGFLEHKEQREQLLPVVATLLQLDSNDEKRLVLSLK
;
A
#
# COMPACT_ATOMS: atom_id res chain seq x y z
N MET A 1 -28.16 -11.70 -14.15
CA MET A 1 -27.84 -12.26 -12.82
C MET A 1 -28.41 -11.39 -11.70
N PHE A 2 -27.74 -10.33 -11.20
CA PHE A 2 -28.20 -9.60 -9.99
C PHE A 2 -29.69 -9.20 -9.99
N LYS A 3 -30.21 -8.53 -11.03
CA LYS A 3 -31.65 -8.18 -11.12
C LYS A 3 -32.58 -9.40 -11.00
N GLN A 4 -32.16 -10.58 -11.49
CA GLN A 4 -32.93 -11.82 -11.37
C GLN A 4 -32.86 -12.38 -9.94
N LEU A 5 -31.70 -12.29 -9.26
CA LEU A 5 -31.60 -12.62 -7.83
C LEU A 5 -32.49 -11.70 -6.97
N THR A 6 -32.52 -10.39 -7.25
CA THR A 6 -33.42 -9.45 -6.55
C THR A 6 -34.89 -9.76 -6.83
N GLN A 7 -35.24 -10.13 -8.07
CA GLN A 7 -36.61 -10.54 -8.42
C GLN A 7 -37.00 -11.84 -7.72
N ILE A 8 -36.12 -12.85 -7.68
CA ILE A 8 -36.33 -14.11 -6.96
C ILE A 8 -36.47 -13.86 -5.45
N GLY A 9 -35.61 -13.02 -4.87
CA GLY A 9 -35.69 -12.62 -3.46
C GLY A 9 -37.00 -11.91 -3.12
N LYS A 10 -37.48 -11.01 -3.99
CA LYS A 10 -38.81 -10.39 -3.83
C LYS A 10 -39.92 -11.42 -3.95
N ASN A 11 -39.97 -12.21 -5.03
CA ASN A 11 -41.01 -13.21 -5.23
C ASN A 11 -41.08 -14.21 -4.05
N ILE A 12 -39.95 -14.67 -3.52
CA ILE A 12 -39.90 -15.55 -2.34
C ILE A 12 -40.39 -14.83 -1.07
N THR A 13 -40.08 -13.55 -0.90
CA THR A 13 -40.56 -12.75 0.25
C THR A 13 -42.05 -12.46 0.16
N ASP A 14 -42.54 -12.17 -1.05
CA ASP A 14 -43.95 -11.93 -1.34
C ASP A 14 -44.77 -13.24 -1.21
N GLU A 15 -44.24 -14.39 -1.65
CA GLU A 15 -44.86 -15.72 -1.41
C GLU A 15 -44.83 -16.12 0.06
N LEU A 16 -43.73 -15.87 0.79
CA LEU A 16 -43.66 -16.12 2.24
C LEU A 16 -44.65 -15.25 3.03
N THR A 17 -44.72 -13.95 2.73
CA THR A 17 -45.64 -13.03 3.43
C THR A 17 -47.10 -13.27 3.04
N LYS A 18 -47.39 -13.64 1.79
CA LYS A 18 -48.73 -14.02 1.33
C LYS A 18 -49.16 -15.37 1.93
N GLY A 19 -48.32 -16.39 1.87
CA GLY A 19 -48.56 -17.71 2.49
C GLY A 19 -48.62 -17.68 4.02
N LEU A 20 -47.98 -16.71 4.67
CA LEU A 20 -48.20 -16.43 6.09
C LEU A 20 -49.58 -15.79 6.33
N ASN A 21 -49.93 -14.72 5.60
CA ASN A 21 -51.19 -14.00 5.81
C ASN A 21 -52.44 -14.79 5.44
N GLU A 22 -52.43 -15.54 4.33
CA GLU A 22 -53.57 -16.34 3.89
C GLU A 22 -53.86 -17.49 4.87
N GLU A 23 -52.82 -18.12 5.44
CA GLU A 23 -52.98 -19.23 6.39
C GLU A 23 -53.24 -18.82 7.85
N LEU A 24 -52.86 -17.61 8.27
CA LEU A 24 -53.08 -17.11 9.64
C LEU A 24 -54.49 -16.55 9.86
N ASN A 25 -55.06 -15.93 8.82
CA ASN A 25 -56.39 -15.33 8.85
C ASN A 25 -57.49 -16.31 8.39
N GLY A 26 -57.15 -17.31 7.59
CA GLY A 26 -58.08 -18.33 7.09
C GLY A 26 -58.31 -19.52 8.04
N ILE A 27 -59.05 -19.33 9.14
CA ILE A 27 -59.68 -20.44 9.88
C ILE A 27 -61.18 -20.17 10.05
N ASN A 28 -61.97 -20.63 9.09
CA ASN A 28 -63.43 -20.63 9.22
C ASN A 28 -63.87 -21.61 10.32
N SER A 29 -64.79 -21.17 11.16
CA SER A 29 -65.38 -21.94 12.28
C SER A 29 -66.19 -23.17 11.85
N GLU A 30 -66.41 -23.36 10.55
CA GLU A 30 -67.12 -24.53 10.00
C GLU A 30 -66.22 -25.76 9.83
N GLN A 31 -64.88 -25.60 9.83
CA GLN A 31 -63.91 -26.69 9.70
C GLN A 31 -63.45 -27.27 11.06
N LEU A 32 -64.28 -27.15 12.10
CA LEU A 32 -64.03 -27.80 13.41
C LEU A 32 -64.16 -29.32 13.28
N ASP A 33 -63.28 -30.05 13.97
CA ASP A 33 -63.21 -31.50 13.83
C ASP A 33 -64.23 -32.19 14.74
N LYS A 34 -65.33 -32.64 14.15
CA LYS A 34 -66.48 -33.22 14.86
C LYS A 34 -66.28 -34.68 15.25
N ASN A 35 -65.28 -35.37 14.68
CA ASN A 35 -65.07 -36.81 14.85
C ASN A 35 -63.64 -37.19 15.31
N GLY A 36 -62.69 -36.26 15.31
CA GLY A 36 -61.32 -36.48 15.76
C GLY A 36 -61.14 -36.49 17.29
N PRO A 37 -59.93 -36.81 17.78
CA PRO A 37 -59.64 -36.99 19.22
C PRO A 37 -59.73 -35.71 20.07
N TYR A 38 -60.06 -34.56 19.46
CA TYR A 38 -60.24 -33.28 20.15
C TYR A 38 -61.69 -32.75 20.05
N ALA A 39 -62.64 -33.54 19.53
CA ALA A 39 -64.02 -33.11 19.27
C ALA A 39 -64.78 -32.63 20.52
N GLU A 40 -64.46 -33.18 21.70
CA GLU A 40 -65.07 -32.79 22.98
C GLU A 40 -64.55 -31.45 23.53
N LEU A 41 -63.43 -30.93 23.01
CA LEU A 41 -62.84 -29.67 23.50
C LEU A 41 -63.57 -28.46 22.89
N PRO A 42 -63.79 -27.37 23.65
CA PRO A 42 -64.37 -26.13 23.15
C PRO A 42 -63.74 -25.62 21.85
N SER A 43 -64.56 -25.06 20.96
CA SER A 43 -64.17 -24.62 19.62
C SER A 43 -62.98 -23.66 19.59
N GLU A 44 -62.88 -22.73 20.55
CA GLU A 44 -61.69 -21.87 20.70
C GLU A 44 -60.40 -22.68 20.91
N ILE A 45 -60.46 -23.75 21.70
CA ILE A 45 -59.30 -24.58 22.02
C ILE A 45 -58.93 -25.43 20.80
N GLN A 46 -59.90 -25.96 20.04
CA GLN A 46 -59.63 -26.61 18.76
C GLN A 46 -58.94 -25.65 17.76
N ILE A 47 -59.40 -24.40 17.66
CA ILE A 47 -58.78 -23.36 16.81
C ILE A 47 -57.37 -23.03 17.28
N LYS A 48 -57.15 -22.91 18.60
CA LYS A 48 -55.82 -22.67 19.20
C LYS A 48 -54.89 -23.86 18.95
N LEU A 49 -55.35 -25.10 19.11
CA LEU A 49 -54.59 -26.33 18.83
C LEU A 49 -54.19 -26.42 17.36
N ARG A 50 -55.10 -26.19 16.39
CA ARG A 50 -54.74 -26.19 14.96
C ARG A 50 -53.77 -25.04 14.61
N LYS A 51 -53.82 -23.90 15.31
CA LYS A 51 -52.79 -22.85 15.18
C LYS A 51 -51.43 -23.31 15.75
N PHE A 52 -51.40 -24.00 16.89
CA PHE A 52 -50.18 -24.61 17.43
C PHE A 52 -49.60 -25.67 16.49
N GLU A 53 -50.41 -26.55 15.93
CA GLU A 53 -50.00 -27.56 14.94
C GLU A 53 -49.38 -26.90 13.68
N LYS A 54 -50.00 -25.83 13.15
CA LYS A 54 -49.40 -25.03 12.06
C LYS A 54 -48.08 -24.37 12.48
N TYR A 55 -47.93 -23.91 13.72
CA TYR A 55 -46.66 -23.36 14.21
C TYR A 55 -45.60 -24.44 14.42
N GLU A 56 -45.98 -25.64 14.89
CA GLU A 56 -45.09 -26.79 15.06
C GLU A 56 -44.56 -27.29 13.71
N GLN A 57 -45.38 -27.28 12.66
CA GLN A 57 -44.94 -27.56 11.29
C GLN A 57 -44.05 -26.44 10.71
N LYS A 58 -44.33 -25.17 11.01
CA LYS A 58 -43.56 -24.02 10.47
C LYS A 58 -42.27 -23.72 11.23
N TYR A 59 -42.15 -24.08 12.50
CA TYR A 59 -40.98 -23.77 13.33
C TYR A 59 -39.68 -24.45 12.84
N PRO A 60 -39.67 -25.75 12.46
CA PRO A 60 -38.50 -26.39 11.84
C PRO A 60 -38.07 -25.71 10.54
N LEU A 61 -39.03 -25.30 9.70
CA LEU A 61 -38.77 -24.60 8.43
C LEU A 61 -38.16 -23.21 8.68
N LEU A 62 -38.70 -22.46 9.65
CA LEU A 62 -38.17 -21.15 10.05
C LEU A 62 -36.78 -21.27 10.68
N LEU A 63 -36.54 -22.30 11.50
CA LEU A 63 -35.24 -22.60 12.09
C LEU A 63 -34.21 -23.02 11.01
N GLN A 64 -34.63 -23.77 10.00
CA GLN A 64 -33.78 -24.12 8.85
C GLN A 64 -33.49 -22.88 7.99
N ALA A 65 -34.48 -22.03 7.73
CA ALA A 65 -34.28 -20.75 7.03
C ALA A 65 -33.30 -19.85 7.79
N TYR A 66 -33.45 -19.70 9.11
CA TYR A 66 -32.53 -18.93 9.96
C TYR A 66 -31.11 -19.50 9.96
N LYS A 67 -30.95 -20.83 10.08
CA LYS A 67 -29.64 -21.51 9.97
C LYS A 67 -29.00 -21.26 8.59
N ASN A 68 -29.78 -21.36 7.52
CA ASN A 68 -29.31 -21.10 6.17
C ASN A 68 -28.93 -19.63 5.97
N GLU A 69 -29.69 -18.68 6.54
CA GLU A 69 -29.37 -17.26 6.45
C GLU A 69 -28.09 -16.93 7.23
N LYS A 70 -27.94 -17.44 8.46
CA LYS A 70 -26.70 -17.29 9.23
C LYS A 70 -25.48 -17.85 8.47
N LEU A 71 -25.62 -18.99 7.80
CA LEU A 71 -24.58 -19.56 6.93
C LEU A 71 -24.30 -18.74 5.66
N LYS A 72 -25.22 -17.88 5.21
CA LYS A 72 -24.92 -16.85 4.19
C LYS A 72 -24.19 -15.68 4.80
N THR A 73 -24.65 -15.15 5.95
CA THR A 73 -24.00 -14.03 6.66
C THR A 73 -22.53 -14.35 6.95
N GLU A 74 -22.25 -15.52 7.52
CA GLU A 74 -20.88 -15.98 7.80
C GLU A 74 -20.01 -16.06 6.52
N LYS A 75 -20.58 -16.47 5.38
CA LYS A 75 -19.87 -16.47 4.08
C LYS A 75 -19.68 -15.06 3.52
N VAL A 76 -20.62 -14.14 3.74
CA VAL A 76 -20.49 -12.73 3.36
C VAL A 76 -19.43 -12.05 4.21
N GLU A 77 -19.37 -12.30 5.52
CA GLU A 77 -18.29 -11.84 6.40
C GLU A 77 -16.92 -12.37 5.97
N GLN A 78 -16.81 -13.66 5.61
CA GLN A 78 -15.58 -14.24 5.05
C GLN A 78 -15.16 -13.56 3.74
N ILE A 79 -16.11 -13.31 2.83
CA ILE A 79 -15.85 -12.62 1.55
C ILE A 79 -15.45 -11.16 1.79
N GLN A 80 -16.14 -10.44 2.68
CA GLN A 80 -15.84 -9.05 3.05
C GLN A 80 -14.46 -8.92 3.68
N LYS A 81 -14.08 -9.84 4.57
CA LYS A 81 -12.74 -9.90 5.14
C LYS A 81 -11.68 -10.05 4.04
N VAL A 82 -11.83 -11.05 3.16
CA VAL A 82 -10.90 -11.28 2.04
C VAL A 82 -10.85 -10.08 1.07
N LEU A 83 -11.98 -9.42 0.81
CA LEU A 83 -12.01 -8.18 0.01
C LEU A 83 -11.26 -7.03 0.70
N SER A 84 -11.40 -6.85 2.01
CA SER A 84 -10.68 -5.82 2.78
C SER A 84 -9.18 -6.09 2.95
N GLU A 85 -8.75 -7.35 2.85
CA GLU A 85 -7.34 -7.75 2.87
C GLU A 85 -6.70 -7.65 1.47
N CYS A 86 -7.45 -7.93 0.40
CA CYS A 86 -6.96 -7.96 -0.99
C CYS A 86 -7.20 -6.67 -1.79
N THR A 87 -8.04 -5.75 -1.30
CA THR A 87 -8.42 -4.50 -2.00
C THR A 87 -8.56 -3.35 -1.00
N PRO A 88 -8.47 -2.07 -1.44
CA PRO A 88 -8.64 -0.91 -0.54
C PRO A 88 -10.06 -0.68 -0.01
N VAL A 89 -11.01 -1.59 -0.28
CA VAL A 89 -12.45 -1.38 -0.03
C VAL A 89 -12.89 -2.13 1.23
N SER A 90 -13.22 -1.39 2.28
CA SER A 90 -13.53 -1.93 3.61
C SER A 90 -14.92 -2.55 3.75
N ASP A 91 -15.86 -2.25 2.84
CA ASP A 91 -17.23 -2.76 2.89
C ASP A 91 -17.79 -3.12 1.52
N ILE A 92 -18.57 -4.21 1.47
CA ILE A 92 -19.13 -4.76 0.24
C ILE A 92 -20.25 -3.89 -0.35
N SER A 93 -20.73 -2.89 0.40
CA SER A 93 -21.66 -1.87 -0.10
C SER A 93 -21.03 -0.93 -1.15
N ASP A 94 -19.71 -0.69 -1.09
CA ASP A 94 -19.03 0.21 -2.04
C ASP A 94 -18.53 -0.56 -3.29
N VAL A 95 -19.52 -1.05 -4.05
CA VAL A 95 -19.30 -1.80 -5.29
C VAL A 95 -18.63 -0.96 -6.37
N GLU A 96 -18.83 0.37 -6.38
CA GLU A 96 -18.29 1.24 -7.43
C GLU A 96 -16.81 1.58 -7.19
N SER A 97 -16.36 1.79 -5.94
CA SER A 97 -14.91 1.86 -5.64
C SER A 97 -14.21 0.55 -5.94
N LEU A 98 -14.85 -0.60 -5.65
CA LEU A 98 -14.29 -1.92 -5.97
C LEU A 98 -14.15 -2.13 -7.49
N LYS A 99 -15.16 -1.74 -8.27
CA LYS A 99 -15.13 -1.73 -9.73
C LYS A 99 -14.04 -0.78 -10.27
N SER A 100 -13.95 0.44 -9.74
CA SER A 100 -12.93 1.43 -10.10
C SER A 100 -11.51 0.93 -9.80
N TYR A 101 -11.32 0.22 -8.68
CA TYR A 101 -10.05 -0.45 -8.35
C TYR A 101 -9.70 -1.53 -9.38
N PHE A 102 -10.63 -2.42 -9.75
CA PHE A 102 -10.39 -3.43 -10.79
C PHE A 102 -10.13 -2.82 -12.17
N GLU A 103 -10.84 -1.74 -12.55
CA GLU A 103 -10.57 -1.00 -13.79
C GLU A 103 -9.16 -0.37 -13.75
N THR A 104 -8.77 0.26 -12.64
CA THR A 104 -7.43 0.85 -12.43
C THR A 104 -6.32 -0.20 -12.46
N VAL A 105 -6.52 -1.36 -11.81
CA VAL A 105 -5.59 -2.49 -11.85
C VAL A 105 -5.49 -3.05 -13.28
N THR A 106 -6.60 -3.18 -14.00
CA THR A 106 -6.61 -3.64 -15.40
C THR A 106 -5.87 -2.67 -16.33
N GLN A 107 -6.07 -1.36 -16.16
CA GLN A 107 -5.33 -0.32 -16.87
C GLN A 107 -3.82 -0.39 -16.54
N LYS A 108 -3.46 -0.53 -15.26
CA LYS A 108 -2.06 -0.69 -14.82
C LYS A 108 -1.41 -1.94 -15.42
N ILE A 109 -2.11 -3.07 -15.45
CA ILE A 109 -1.65 -4.32 -16.10
C ILE A 109 -1.51 -4.12 -17.61
N SER A 110 -2.43 -3.41 -18.26
CA SER A 110 -2.35 -3.08 -19.68
C SER A 110 -1.10 -2.24 -20.00
N MET A 111 -0.89 -1.14 -19.25
CA MET A 111 0.29 -0.28 -19.38
C MET A 111 1.61 -1.04 -19.12
N LEU A 112 1.65 -1.89 -18.09
CA LEU A 112 2.81 -2.71 -17.78
C LEU A 112 3.11 -3.70 -18.92
N ASN A 113 2.08 -4.32 -19.50
CA ASN A 113 2.24 -5.22 -20.65
C ASN A 113 2.69 -4.48 -21.93
N THR A 114 2.24 -3.24 -22.16
CA THR A 114 2.78 -2.43 -23.27
C THR A 114 4.23 -2.03 -23.05
N GLU A 115 4.62 -1.69 -21.81
CA GLU A 115 6.01 -1.33 -21.49
C GLU A 115 6.95 -2.54 -21.53
N VAL A 116 6.51 -3.71 -21.03
CA VAL A 116 7.26 -4.98 -21.18
C VAL A 116 7.47 -5.32 -22.65
N LYS A 117 6.45 -5.12 -23.52
CA LYS A 117 6.62 -5.30 -24.98
C LYS A 117 7.60 -4.28 -25.56
N ARG A 118 7.50 -3.01 -25.18
CA ARG A 118 8.40 -1.93 -25.63
C ARG A 118 9.86 -2.24 -25.26
N LEU A 119 10.11 -2.59 -23.99
CA LEU A 119 11.43 -2.98 -23.47
C LEU A 119 11.95 -4.28 -24.10
N THR A 120 11.07 -5.23 -24.45
CA THR A 120 11.48 -6.47 -25.13
C THR A 120 11.95 -6.20 -26.55
N LEU A 121 11.28 -5.29 -27.28
CA LEU A 121 11.71 -4.84 -28.60
C LEU A 121 12.99 -4.01 -28.52
N GLU A 122 13.06 -3.04 -27.60
CA GLU A 122 14.24 -2.19 -27.36
C GLU A 122 15.48 -3.02 -26.99
N ASN A 123 15.35 -4.00 -26.08
CA ASN A 123 16.44 -4.94 -25.79
C ASN A 123 16.82 -5.80 -27.00
N GLY A 124 15.85 -6.23 -27.82
CA GLY A 124 16.10 -7.00 -29.03
C GLY A 124 16.87 -6.21 -30.10
N ASP A 125 16.59 -4.92 -30.25
CA ASP A 125 17.30 -4.06 -31.19
C ASP A 125 18.67 -3.60 -30.64
N LEU A 126 18.78 -3.32 -29.34
CA LEU A 126 20.06 -3.10 -28.67
C LEU A 126 20.99 -4.32 -28.76
N LEU A 127 20.44 -5.54 -28.69
CA LEU A 127 21.22 -6.77 -28.81
C LEU A 127 21.77 -6.94 -30.24
N LYS A 128 20.95 -6.71 -31.28
CA LYS A 128 21.43 -6.65 -32.68
C LYS A 128 22.49 -5.57 -32.89
N GLN A 129 22.31 -4.40 -32.27
CA GLN A 129 23.28 -3.30 -32.35
C GLN A 129 24.59 -3.66 -31.62
N SER A 130 24.52 -4.41 -30.52
CA SER A 130 25.70 -4.95 -29.83
C SER A 130 26.42 -6.00 -30.69
N GLU A 131 25.68 -6.88 -31.37
CA GLU A 131 26.22 -7.87 -32.30
C GLU A 131 26.91 -7.22 -33.50
N SER A 132 26.27 -6.25 -34.17
CA SER A 132 26.91 -5.55 -35.30
C SER A 132 28.11 -4.71 -34.85
N SER A 133 28.06 -4.09 -33.67
CA SER A 133 29.22 -3.37 -33.09
C SER A 133 30.38 -4.31 -32.78
N LYS A 134 30.11 -5.51 -32.25
CA LYS A 134 31.13 -6.55 -32.04
C LYS A 134 31.72 -7.05 -33.36
N GLN A 135 30.90 -7.21 -34.39
CA GLN A 135 31.34 -7.64 -35.71
C GLN A 135 32.27 -6.59 -36.36
N GLN A 136 31.90 -5.31 -36.32
CA GLN A 136 32.76 -4.20 -36.74
C GLN A 136 34.06 -4.11 -35.92
N LEU A 137 34.01 -4.40 -34.61
CA LEU A 137 35.20 -4.47 -33.76
C LEU A 137 36.14 -5.60 -34.19
N ALA A 138 35.61 -6.79 -34.48
CA ALA A 138 36.39 -7.94 -34.94
C ALA A 138 37.00 -7.71 -36.34
N GLU A 139 36.25 -7.10 -37.26
CA GLU A 139 36.74 -6.67 -38.58
C GLU A 139 37.86 -5.62 -38.43
N SER A 140 37.71 -4.67 -37.50
CA SER A 140 38.74 -3.66 -37.19
C SER A 140 39.98 -4.28 -36.55
N GLN A 141 39.83 -5.26 -35.66
CA GLN A 141 40.95 -5.99 -35.05
C GLN A 141 41.72 -6.81 -36.09
N ALA A 142 41.02 -7.50 -37.00
CA ALA A 142 41.65 -8.22 -38.10
C ALA A 142 42.40 -7.27 -39.06
N ALA A 143 41.90 -6.06 -39.29
CA ALA A 143 42.60 -5.03 -40.05
C ALA A 143 43.87 -4.52 -39.32
N VAL A 144 43.80 -4.30 -37.99
CA VAL A 144 44.96 -3.92 -37.17
C VAL A 144 46.04 -5.02 -37.20
N GLU A 145 45.67 -6.28 -37.00
CA GLU A 145 46.61 -7.41 -37.16
C GLU A 145 47.26 -7.45 -38.56
N GLY A 146 46.51 -7.08 -39.60
CA GLY A 146 47.03 -6.94 -40.96
C GLY A 146 48.08 -5.84 -41.06
N PHE A 147 47.79 -4.66 -40.51
CA PHE A 147 48.73 -3.54 -40.47
C PHE A 147 49.96 -3.83 -39.61
N GLU A 148 49.84 -4.50 -38.47
CA GLU A 148 50.99 -4.92 -37.65
C GLU A 148 51.91 -5.87 -38.43
N LYS A 149 51.36 -6.84 -39.16
CA LYS A 149 52.13 -7.75 -40.02
C LYS A 149 52.79 -7.01 -41.19
N ASP A 150 52.21 -5.93 -41.69
CA ASP A 150 52.79 -5.07 -42.73
C ASP A 150 53.74 -3.98 -42.21
N ILE A 151 53.73 -3.70 -40.89
CA ILE A 151 54.74 -2.90 -40.19
C ILE A 151 55.97 -3.78 -39.93
N ALA A 152 55.80 -4.98 -39.38
CA ALA A 152 56.91 -5.90 -39.13
C ALA A 152 57.76 -6.19 -40.39
N LYS A 153 57.13 -6.43 -41.55
CA LYS A 153 57.84 -6.58 -42.84
C LYS A 153 58.61 -5.33 -43.27
N LYS A 154 58.14 -4.13 -42.91
CA LYS A 154 58.84 -2.86 -43.19
C LYS A 154 60.00 -2.66 -42.23
N ASP A 155 59.86 -3.09 -40.98
CA ASP A 155 60.94 -3.02 -40.00
C ASP A 155 62.08 -4.00 -40.37
N GLU A 156 61.76 -5.24 -40.78
CA GLU A 156 62.72 -6.18 -41.40
C GLU A 156 63.41 -5.57 -42.63
N LEU A 157 62.65 -4.89 -43.50
CA LEU A 157 63.20 -4.21 -44.68
C LEU A 157 64.10 -3.02 -44.29
N ILE A 158 63.73 -2.24 -43.27
CA ILE A 158 64.53 -1.13 -42.73
C ILE A 158 65.82 -1.66 -42.11
N GLU A 159 65.77 -2.78 -41.37
CA GLU A 159 66.96 -3.41 -40.79
C GLU A 159 67.92 -3.90 -41.90
N SER A 160 67.41 -4.58 -42.94
CA SER A 160 68.24 -4.99 -44.08
C SER A 160 68.87 -3.78 -44.80
N LEU A 161 68.10 -2.71 -45.07
CA LEU A 161 68.61 -1.48 -45.67
C LEU A 161 69.68 -0.78 -44.80
N ASN A 162 69.53 -0.81 -43.47
CA ASN A 162 70.54 -0.29 -42.55
C ASN A 162 71.83 -1.11 -42.57
N THR A 163 71.75 -2.44 -42.74
CA THR A 163 72.97 -3.26 -42.93
C THR A 163 73.68 -2.97 -44.26
N ASP A 164 72.93 -2.77 -45.35
CA ASP A 164 73.44 -2.37 -46.66
C ASP A 164 74.10 -0.98 -46.63
N ILE A 165 73.49 -0.02 -45.91
CA ILE A 165 74.08 1.31 -45.67
C ILE A 165 75.39 1.17 -44.89
N SER A 166 75.41 0.42 -43.79
CA SER A 166 76.63 0.19 -42.99
C SER A 166 77.75 -0.49 -43.80
N ALA A 167 77.41 -1.40 -44.73
CA ALA A 167 78.37 -2.02 -45.64
C ALA A 167 78.94 -1.02 -46.66
N LYS A 168 78.10 -0.10 -47.16
CA LYS A 168 78.54 0.99 -48.05
C LYS A 168 79.35 2.05 -47.34
N ASP A 169 79.03 2.42 -46.10
CA ASP A 169 79.83 3.36 -45.31
C ASP A 169 81.24 2.82 -45.05
N LYS A 170 81.37 1.55 -44.65
CA LYS A 170 82.68 0.87 -44.53
C LYS A 170 83.47 0.86 -45.84
N SER A 171 82.78 0.69 -46.97
CA SER A 171 83.40 0.76 -48.30
C SER A 171 83.86 2.18 -48.63
N ILE A 172 83.02 3.19 -48.34
CA ILE A 172 83.34 4.62 -48.49
C ILE A 172 84.55 5.00 -47.64
N ASP A 173 84.67 4.50 -46.41
CA ASP A 173 85.81 4.76 -45.53
C ASP A 173 87.10 4.10 -46.05
N SER A 174 87.04 2.87 -46.55
CA SER A 174 88.22 2.27 -47.23
C SER A 174 88.65 3.05 -48.48
N TYR A 175 87.69 3.60 -49.25
CA TYR A 175 88.02 4.47 -50.38
C TYR A 175 88.59 5.81 -49.92
N LYS A 176 88.17 6.38 -48.77
CA LYS A 176 88.80 7.58 -48.17
C LYS A 176 90.24 7.31 -47.76
N GLU A 177 90.54 6.17 -47.15
CA GLU A 177 91.92 5.78 -46.79
C GLU A 177 92.80 5.57 -48.03
N GLU A 178 92.26 4.95 -49.08
CA GLU A 178 92.96 4.81 -50.37
C GLU A 178 93.20 6.18 -51.04
N LEU A 179 92.27 7.13 -50.90
CA LEU A 179 92.43 8.50 -51.41
C LEU A 179 93.44 9.30 -50.56
N ALA A 180 93.45 9.13 -49.24
CA ALA A 180 94.40 9.76 -48.33
C ALA A 180 95.84 9.29 -48.59
N THR A 181 96.05 7.98 -48.78
CA THR A 181 97.37 7.41 -49.13
C THR A 181 97.84 7.84 -50.52
N LYS A 182 96.94 7.92 -51.51
CA LYS A 182 97.23 8.50 -52.84
C LYS A 182 97.62 9.98 -52.74
N ASN A 183 96.95 10.77 -51.90
CA ASN A 183 97.29 12.19 -51.68
C ASN A 183 98.66 12.35 -51.00
N GLN A 184 98.96 11.55 -49.96
CA GLN A 184 100.29 11.53 -49.34
C GLN A 184 101.40 11.19 -50.35
N LEU A 185 101.14 10.23 -51.25
CA LEU A 185 102.08 9.88 -52.32
C LEU A 185 102.26 11.02 -53.34
N VAL A 186 101.19 11.73 -53.69
CA VAL A 186 101.26 12.95 -54.53
C VAL A 186 102.09 14.04 -53.86
N ASP A 187 101.94 14.26 -52.55
CA ASP A 187 102.73 15.27 -51.82
C ASP A 187 104.20 14.87 -51.65
N LEU A 188 104.51 13.57 -51.54
CA LEU A 188 105.88 13.05 -51.65
C LEU A 188 106.47 13.29 -53.04
N PHE A 189 105.69 13.10 -54.11
CA PHE A 189 106.15 13.44 -55.48
C PHE A 189 106.36 14.94 -55.66
N LYS A 190 105.51 15.82 -55.11
CA LYS A 190 105.73 17.28 -55.12
C LYS A 190 107.06 17.64 -54.45
N LYS A 191 107.30 17.17 -53.21
CA LYS A 191 108.55 17.43 -52.49
C LYS A 191 109.78 16.96 -53.28
N LYS A 192 109.70 15.82 -53.96
CA LYS A 192 110.81 15.30 -54.78
C LYS A 192 111.06 16.08 -56.08
N ILE A 193 110.04 16.78 -56.60
CA ILE A 193 110.19 17.74 -57.71
C ILE A 193 110.84 19.03 -57.21
N GLU A 194 110.45 19.48 -56.02
CA GLU A 194 110.98 20.69 -55.35
C GLU A 194 112.45 20.53 -54.91
N GLU A 195 112.82 19.36 -54.40
CA GLU A 195 114.19 18.97 -54.03
C GLU A 195 115.17 18.94 -55.22
N LEU A 196 114.67 18.78 -56.45
CA LEU A 196 115.48 18.80 -57.69
C LEU A 196 115.73 20.21 -58.25
N ALA A 197 115.23 21.28 -57.63
CA ALA A 197 115.08 22.59 -58.27
C ALA A 197 116.06 23.72 -57.85
N SER A 198 116.90 23.56 -56.82
CA SER A 198 117.91 24.58 -56.42
C SER A 198 119.09 23.99 -55.64
N PRO A 199 120.31 24.58 -55.69
CA PRO A 199 120.74 25.63 -54.73
C PRO A 199 121.71 26.67 -55.39
N PRO A 200 122.53 27.53 -54.70
CA PRO A 200 122.70 27.82 -53.25
C PRO A 200 122.81 29.32 -52.82
N ALA A 201 122.85 29.55 -51.49
CA ALA A 201 123.44 30.71 -50.74
C ALA A 201 122.76 32.12 -50.83
N SER A 202 122.76 32.99 -49.80
CA SER A 202 123.24 32.94 -48.39
C SER A 202 122.64 34.07 -47.49
N ALA A 203 122.44 33.79 -46.17
CA ALA A 203 122.53 34.62 -44.92
C ALA A 203 122.15 36.13 -44.89
N THR A 204 121.66 36.78 -43.81
CA THR A 204 121.54 36.53 -42.33
C THR A 204 120.13 36.94 -41.81
N ASP A 205 119.50 36.36 -40.77
CA ASP A 205 119.73 36.51 -39.29
C ASP A 205 119.49 37.94 -38.76
N ASP A 206 118.75 38.28 -37.69
CA ASP A 206 117.91 37.56 -36.67
C ASP A 206 116.38 37.76 -36.92
N GLY A 207 115.38 37.21 -36.20
CA GLY A 207 115.32 36.20 -35.11
C GLY A 207 114.08 36.40 -34.19
N ALA A 208 113.27 35.34 -33.96
CA ALA A 208 112.08 35.26 -33.05
C ALA A 208 110.83 36.15 -33.39
N ASP A 209 109.57 35.75 -33.15
CA ASP A 209 108.90 34.44 -32.93
C ASP A 209 107.36 34.61 -33.16
N SER A 210 106.68 33.51 -33.49
CA SER A 210 105.25 33.21 -33.23
C SER A 210 104.10 33.82 -34.08
N ASN A 211 103.34 32.87 -34.64
CA ASN A 211 101.89 32.84 -34.92
C ASN A 211 101.24 33.63 -36.09
N SER A 212 100.67 32.82 -37.01
CA SER A 212 99.39 33.00 -37.72
C SER A 212 99.09 34.32 -38.44
N ASN A 213 99.20 34.28 -39.77
CA ASN A 213 98.30 35.05 -40.65
C ASN A 213 96.83 34.64 -40.38
N ASP A 214 95.80 35.50 -40.47
CA ASP A 214 95.46 36.49 -41.50
C ASP A 214 95.00 35.80 -42.82
N ASN A 215 93.89 36.14 -43.49
CA ASN A 215 92.91 37.21 -43.30
C ASN A 215 91.58 36.84 -44.03
N GLN A 216 90.58 37.74 -43.95
CA GLN A 216 89.41 37.90 -44.83
C GLN A 216 88.22 36.91 -44.71
N ASN A 217 86.98 37.35 -44.93
CA ASN A 217 86.39 38.63 -44.52
C ASN A 217 84.86 38.54 -44.41
N GLN A 218 84.33 39.41 -43.56
CA GLN A 218 82.95 39.84 -43.31
C GLN A 218 82.00 39.91 -44.53
N SER A 219 80.70 39.67 -44.29
CA SER A 219 79.66 40.74 -44.27
C SER A 219 78.24 40.22 -43.96
N PRO A 220 77.40 40.92 -43.16
CA PRO A 220 76.03 40.49 -42.85
C PRO A 220 74.89 41.43 -43.34
N ASP A 221 73.75 40.79 -43.65
CA ASP A 221 72.34 41.18 -43.35
C ASP A 221 71.58 42.37 -44.03
N GLN A 222 70.25 42.19 -44.09
CA GLN A 222 69.10 43.11 -44.15
C GLN A 222 68.86 44.17 -45.28
N GLN A 223 67.83 43.86 -46.10
CA GLN A 223 66.62 44.65 -46.42
C GLN A 223 66.58 46.00 -47.22
N GLN A 224 65.59 46.02 -48.15
CA GLN A 224 64.74 47.14 -48.64
C GLN A 224 65.21 48.11 -49.76
N LYS A 225 64.20 48.79 -50.35
CA LYS A 225 64.20 49.79 -51.46
C LYS A 225 64.16 51.24 -50.86
N PRO A 226 64.01 52.38 -51.61
CA PRO A 226 63.86 52.61 -53.07
C PRO A 226 64.56 53.85 -53.72
N GLY A 227 64.76 53.78 -55.05
CA GLY A 227 64.21 54.74 -56.05
C GLY A 227 64.79 56.16 -56.27
N ALA A 228 64.85 56.59 -57.55
CA ALA A 228 64.43 57.91 -58.09
C ALA A 228 64.88 58.10 -59.56
N GLY A 229 64.06 58.74 -60.42
CA GLY A 229 64.44 59.09 -61.81
C GLY A 229 63.27 59.49 -62.73
N ALA A 230 63.19 60.76 -63.14
CA ALA A 230 62.13 61.35 -63.97
C ALA A 230 62.21 60.98 -65.48
N GLY A 231 61.21 61.21 -66.36
CA GLY A 231 59.85 61.78 -66.23
C GLY A 231 59.45 62.66 -67.45
N LYS A 232 58.17 63.08 -67.57
CA LYS A 232 57.54 63.90 -68.67
C LYS A 232 57.28 63.13 -70.00
N LYS A 233 56.36 63.48 -70.93
CA LYS A 233 55.14 64.35 -70.95
C LYS A 233 54.27 64.07 -72.22
N LYS A 234 52.93 64.23 -72.12
CA LYS A 234 51.92 64.71 -73.13
C LYS A 234 51.90 64.09 -74.57
N ASN A 235 50.86 63.33 -74.98
CA ASN A 235 49.48 63.75 -75.42
C ASN A 235 49.34 64.26 -76.89
N LYS A 236 48.19 63.95 -77.55
CA LYS A 236 47.64 64.42 -78.87
C LYS A 236 48.29 63.83 -80.15
N LYS A 237 47.58 63.58 -81.28
CA LYS A 237 46.11 63.45 -81.60
C LYS A 237 45.92 62.86 -83.02
N LYS A 238 44.72 62.30 -83.31
CA LYS A 238 43.94 62.20 -84.60
C LYS A 238 44.66 62.41 -85.97
N LYS A 239 44.30 61.73 -87.08
CA LYS A 239 42.93 61.51 -87.63
C LYS A 239 42.90 60.59 -88.88
N GLY A 240 41.77 59.88 -89.11
CA GLY A 240 41.20 59.54 -90.44
C GLY A 240 41.37 58.06 -90.86
N LYS A 241 40.35 57.29 -91.31
CA LYS A 241 39.34 57.46 -92.39
C LYS A 241 39.98 57.57 -93.79
N ASN A 242 39.53 56.89 -94.85
CA ASN A 242 38.32 56.08 -95.15
C ASN A 242 38.61 55.13 -96.36
N ALA A 243 37.81 54.15 -96.80
CA ALA A 243 36.94 53.14 -96.16
C ALA A 243 36.24 52.23 -97.23
N ALA A 244 35.86 51.00 -96.83
CA ALA A 244 34.77 50.15 -97.37
C ALA A 244 34.82 49.52 -98.79
N ALA A 245 34.63 48.19 -98.82
CA ALA A 245 33.96 47.40 -99.88
C ALA A 245 33.29 46.17 -99.21
N ASN A 246 32.27 45.55 -99.84
CA ASN A 246 31.35 44.61 -99.15
C ASN A 246 30.64 43.60 -100.10
N ALA A 247 30.56 42.31 -99.69
CA ALA A 247 29.60 41.25 -100.09
C ALA A 247 30.06 39.92 -99.43
N ASN A 248 29.30 39.05 -98.75
CA ASN A 248 27.87 38.87 -98.41
C ASN A 248 27.01 37.95 -99.34
N ASN A 249 26.54 36.84 -98.74
CA ASN A 249 25.52 35.82 -99.13
C ASN A 249 24.74 35.87 -100.46
N GLY A 250 24.55 34.69 -101.07
CA GLY A 250 23.22 34.02 -101.03
C GLY A 250 22.52 33.54 -102.32
N SER A 251 22.22 32.22 -102.36
CA SER A 251 21.01 31.54 -102.90
C SER A 251 20.64 31.46 -104.42
N GLU A 252 20.05 30.30 -104.75
CA GLU A 252 19.03 29.95 -105.77
C GLU A 252 19.34 29.59 -107.27
N ALA A 253 18.96 28.32 -107.59
CA ALA A 253 18.15 27.81 -108.73
C ALA A 253 18.57 27.89 -110.23
N ALA A 254 18.71 26.68 -110.84
CA ALA A 254 18.13 26.15 -112.10
C ALA A 254 17.82 27.07 -113.33
N PRO A 255 18.02 26.62 -114.61
CA PRO A 255 17.60 25.30 -115.12
C PRO A 255 18.54 24.60 -116.15
N ALA A 256 18.08 23.48 -116.74
CA ALA A 256 18.78 22.63 -117.73
C ALA A 256 18.45 23.03 -119.21
N PRO A 257 19.13 22.47 -120.25
CA PRO A 257 19.02 21.06 -120.72
C PRO A 257 20.40 20.42 -121.07
N ALA A 258 20.56 19.24 -121.70
CA ALA A 258 19.94 17.90 -121.64
C ALA A 258 20.68 16.99 -122.67
N SER A 259 20.50 15.66 -122.64
CA SER A 259 21.17 14.60 -123.46
C SER A 259 22.71 14.50 -123.33
N ALA A 260 23.37 13.44 -122.81
CA ALA A 260 23.14 11.97 -122.65
C ALA A 260 23.61 11.09 -123.83
N PRO A 261 23.92 9.78 -123.65
CA PRO A 261 24.03 8.99 -122.40
C PRO A 261 25.49 8.99 -121.87
N ASP A 262 26.11 8.04 -121.13
CA ASP A 262 25.83 6.75 -120.45
C ASP A 262 26.82 6.68 -119.24
N SER A 263 26.75 5.92 -118.13
CA SER A 263 26.09 4.68 -117.66
C SER A 263 26.70 3.32 -118.11
N SER A 264 26.78 2.27 -117.28
CA SER A 264 26.72 2.19 -115.79
C SER A 264 27.23 0.84 -115.22
N ASN A 265 27.64 0.85 -113.94
CA ASN A 265 27.64 -0.20 -112.90
C ASN A 265 27.77 -1.71 -113.24
N ALA A 266 28.71 -2.37 -112.56
CA ALA A 266 28.40 -3.53 -111.71
C ALA A 266 29.45 -3.65 -110.57
N THR A 267 29.04 -4.14 -109.40
CA THR A 267 29.87 -4.24 -108.18
C THR A 267 29.90 -5.69 -107.68
N GLN A 268 30.84 -6.01 -106.77
CA GLN A 268 30.93 -7.28 -106.04
C GLN A 268 31.42 -8.45 -106.94
N THR A 269 31.92 -9.58 -106.43
CA THR A 269 31.67 -10.22 -105.12
C THR A 269 32.93 -10.84 -104.52
N ALA A 270 32.99 -10.93 -103.19
CA ALA A 270 34.02 -11.67 -102.49
C ALA A 270 33.71 -13.18 -102.49
N ASN A 271 34.70 -13.96 -102.92
CA ASN A 271 34.91 -15.38 -102.62
C ASN A 271 33.89 -16.38 -103.22
N ASP A 272 34.26 -17.63 -103.49
CA ASP A 272 35.52 -18.35 -103.26
C ASP A 272 36.14 -18.89 -104.58
N ILE A 273 37.28 -19.61 -104.48
CA ILE A 273 37.74 -20.65 -105.44
C ILE A 273 37.47 -20.27 -106.92
N THR A 274 38.13 -19.26 -107.48
CA THR A 274 39.58 -19.13 -107.79
C THR A 274 40.17 -20.27 -108.64
N GLN A 275 41.26 -19.96 -109.35
CA GLN A 275 42.10 -20.83 -110.20
C GLN A 275 41.57 -21.24 -111.60
N ALA A 276 40.29 -21.06 -111.93
CA ALA A 276 39.76 -21.42 -113.27
C ALA A 276 39.75 -20.28 -114.33
N ILE A 277 39.42 -19.04 -113.93
CA ILE A 277 39.11 -17.94 -114.88
C ILE A 277 40.37 -17.18 -115.36
N THR A 278 41.51 -17.37 -114.70
CA THR A 278 42.75 -16.57 -114.86
C THR A 278 43.48 -16.76 -116.22
N LEU A 279 42.96 -17.58 -117.14
CA LEU A 279 43.57 -17.83 -118.45
C LEU A 279 42.99 -16.97 -119.59
N GLN A 280 41.74 -16.50 -119.50
CA GLN A 280 41.13 -15.74 -120.59
C GLN A 280 41.74 -14.33 -120.74
N VAL A 281 42.01 -13.65 -119.61
CA VAL A 281 42.53 -12.28 -119.54
C VAL A 281 43.93 -12.11 -120.16
N LYS A 282 44.66 -13.22 -120.41
CA LYS A 282 45.96 -13.18 -121.09
C LYS A 282 45.87 -13.02 -122.61
N LEU A 283 44.69 -13.26 -123.21
CA LEU A 283 44.50 -13.10 -124.64
C LEU A 283 44.46 -11.61 -125.02
N ASP A 284 43.68 -10.82 -124.27
CA ASP A 284 43.48 -9.39 -124.53
C ASP A 284 44.77 -8.57 -124.36
N SER A 285 45.67 -8.98 -123.46
CA SER A 285 46.98 -8.32 -123.30
C SER A 285 47.88 -8.40 -124.53
N LEU A 286 47.72 -9.44 -125.38
CA LEU A 286 48.60 -9.64 -126.54
C LEU A 286 48.16 -8.81 -127.77
N GLN A 287 46.91 -8.32 -127.78
CA GLN A 287 46.39 -7.44 -128.82
C GLN A 287 46.96 -6.02 -128.69
N ALA A 288 47.18 -5.54 -127.46
CA ALA A 288 47.54 -4.15 -127.17
C ALA A 288 48.97 -3.75 -127.57
N ASP A 289 49.91 -4.69 -127.63
CA ASP A 289 51.30 -4.40 -128.04
C ASP A 289 51.48 -4.34 -129.57
N TYR A 290 50.51 -4.82 -130.35
CA TYR A 290 50.51 -4.68 -131.82
C TYR A 290 50.33 -3.22 -132.26
N ASP A 291 49.42 -2.48 -131.62
CA ASP A 291 49.09 -1.10 -132.00
C ASP A 291 50.23 -0.11 -131.68
N LYS A 292 51.08 -0.38 -130.67
CA LYS A 292 52.25 0.46 -130.36
C LYS A 292 53.26 0.50 -131.50
N LEU A 293 53.55 -0.65 -132.12
CA LEU A 293 54.56 -0.76 -133.17
C LEU A 293 54.17 -0.02 -134.46
N LYS A 294 52.88 0.31 -134.64
CA LYS A 294 52.37 1.07 -135.77
C LYS A 294 52.67 2.57 -135.67
N GLY A 295 52.75 3.12 -134.46
CA GLY A 295 52.87 4.57 -134.24
C GLY A 295 54.23 5.17 -134.64
N GLU A 296 55.32 4.42 -134.53
CA GLU A 296 56.68 4.92 -134.79
C GLU A 296 56.99 5.08 -136.29
N TYR A 297 56.17 4.52 -137.19
CA TYR A 297 56.36 4.61 -138.64
C TYR A 297 55.81 5.92 -139.23
N GLU A 298 54.73 6.48 -138.66
CA GLU A 298 54.07 7.68 -139.21
C GLU A 298 54.83 8.99 -138.94
N SER A 299 55.72 9.02 -137.94
CA SER A 299 56.53 10.19 -137.59
C SER A 299 57.62 10.54 -138.60
N LEU A 300 58.08 9.59 -139.42
CA LEU A 300 59.23 9.79 -140.31
C LEU A 300 58.87 10.30 -141.72
N SER A 301 57.60 10.22 -142.11
CA SER A 301 57.17 10.51 -143.49
C SER A 301 57.01 12.02 -143.79
N LYS A 302 56.35 12.76 -142.90
CA LYS A 302 55.77 14.08 -143.21
C LYS A 302 56.79 15.24 -143.27
N SER A 303 57.89 15.16 -142.53
CA SER A 303 58.88 16.26 -142.47
C SER A 303 59.71 16.46 -143.75
N ASN A 304 59.64 15.52 -144.70
CA ASN A 304 60.44 15.57 -145.93
C ASN A 304 59.75 16.37 -147.06
N GLU A 305 58.47 16.74 -146.89
CA GLU A 305 57.61 17.34 -147.91
C GLU A 305 57.76 18.88 -147.95
N GLU A 306 57.87 19.52 -146.79
CA GLU A 306 58.02 20.98 -146.63
C GLU A 306 59.32 21.55 -147.25
N LEU A 307 60.34 20.72 -147.48
CA LEU A 307 61.61 21.14 -148.09
C LEU A 307 61.49 21.41 -149.60
N LEU A 308 60.41 20.98 -150.25
CA LEU A 308 60.21 21.10 -151.69
C LEU A 308 59.76 22.51 -152.12
N GLU A 309 58.84 23.13 -151.38
CA GLU A 309 58.12 24.34 -151.82
C GLU A 309 59.01 25.58 -151.89
N LEU A 310 59.94 25.75 -150.92
CA LEU A 310 60.86 26.90 -150.86
C LEU A 310 61.74 27.04 -152.12
N LYS A 311 61.91 25.95 -152.88
CA LYS A 311 62.79 25.86 -154.05
C LYS A 311 62.13 26.37 -155.34
N GLN A 312 60.82 26.60 -155.33
CA GLN A 312 60.04 26.96 -156.52
C GLN A 312 59.85 28.47 -156.69
N LEU A 313 59.90 29.24 -155.59
CA LEU A 313 59.69 30.69 -155.57
C LEU A 313 60.85 31.52 -156.19
N ILE A 314 62.05 30.95 -156.27
CA ILE A 314 63.25 31.66 -156.74
C ILE A 314 63.23 31.89 -158.27
N LYS A 315 62.65 30.97 -159.04
CA LYS A 315 62.77 30.97 -160.52
C LYS A 315 62.03 32.11 -161.23
N SER A 316 60.99 32.68 -160.64
CA SER A 316 60.15 33.71 -161.27
C SER A 316 60.70 35.13 -161.17
N LYS A 317 61.96 35.29 -160.73
CA LYS A 317 62.62 36.61 -160.59
C LYS A 317 63.80 36.85 -161.54
N ASP A 318 64.28 35.82 -162.24
CA ASP A 318 65.37 35.98 -163.22
C ASP A 318 64.86 36.49 -164.59
N GLU A 319 63.66 36.08 -165.01
CA GLU A 319 63.12 36.33 -166.36
C GLU A 319 62.79 37.82 -166.65
N GLU A 320 62.56 38.63 -165.62
CA GLU A 320 62.24 40.07 -165.77
C GLU A 320 63.47 40.94 -166.13
N ILE A 321 64.70 40.42 -165.98
CA ILE A 321 65.95 41.21 -166.12
C ILE A 321 66.44 41.29 -167.57
N GLU A 322 66.19 40.27 -168.40
CA GLU A 322 66.79 40.17 -169.74
C GLU A 322 66.17 41.15 -170.75
N SER A 323 64.89 41.49 -170.59
CA SER A 323 64.09 42.35 -171.48
C SER A 323 64.61 43.79 -171.64
N VAL A 324 65.46 44.26 -170.71
CA VAL A 324 65.97 45.65 -170.68
C VAL A 324 67.27 45.82 -171.48
N ARG A 325 67.93 44.74 -171.91
CA ARG A 325 69.29 44.82 -172.49
C ARG A 325 69.38 45.17 -173.99
N ASP A 326 68.45 44.71 -174.83
CA ASP A 326 68.62 44.81 -176.30
C ASP A 326 68.38 46.24 -176.85
N MET A 327 67.69 47.14 -176.12
CA MET A 327 67.51 48.54 -176.53
C MET A 327 68.82 49.36 -176.59
N LEU A 328 69.95 48.82 -176.12
CA LEU A 328 71.27 49.44 -176.24
C LEU A 328 72.02 49.09 -177.54
N ARG A 329 71.43 48.28 -178.42
CA ARG A 329 72.15 47.63 -179.53
C ARG A 329 72.19 48.42 -180.84
N ASP A 330 71.19 49.26 -181.11
CA ASP A 330 70.97 49.86 -182.44
C ASP A 330 71.66 51.23 -182.67
N VAL A 331 72.24 51.84 -181.65
CA VAL A 331 72.81 53.23 -181.72
C VAL A 331 74.29 53.25 -182.15
N GLY A 332 74.92 52.09 -182.38
CA GLY A 332 76.37 51.98 -182.66
C GLY A 332 76.79 51.94 -184.13
N ASN A 333 75.86 51.79 -185.08
CA ASN A 333 76.20 51.45 -186.48
C ASN A 333 76.73 52.62 -187.34
N ASP A 334 76.49 53.87 -186.93
CA ASP A 334 76.59 55.03 -187.84
C ASP A 334 78.03 55.50 -188.12
N LEU A 335 79.05 55.00 -187.41
CA LEU A 335 80.44 55.45 -187.57
C LEU A 335 81.16 54.86 -188.81
N VAL A 336 80.44 54.08 -189.64
CA VAL A 336 80.98 53.47 -190.87
C VAL A 336 81.03 54.47 -192.05
N GLU A 337 80.20 55.51 -192.07
CA GLU A 337 80.09 56.44 -193.21
C GLU A 337 81.09 57.61 -193.19
N ALA A 338 82.11 57.58 -192.33
CA ALA A 338 83.31 58.42 -192.45
C ALA A 338 84.33 57.85 -193.47
N GLN A 339 83.87 57.04 -194.43
CA GLN A 339 84.69 56.35 -195.43
C GLN A 339 85.04 57.25 -196.63
N ASN A 340 86.08 56.86 -197.37
CA ASN A 340 86.28 57.14 -198.81
C ASN A 340 86.68 58.54 -199.31
N GLN A 341 86.90 59.58 -198.49
CA GLN A 341 87.51 60.84 -199.00
C GLN A 341 88.97 61.02 -198.55
N LEU A 342 89.85 61.00 -199.56
CA LEU A 342 91.29 61.31 -199.53
C LEU A 342 92.21 60.40 -198.69
N LYS A 343 92.51 59.24 -199.28
CA LYS A 343 93.92 58.83 -199.37
C LYS A 343 94.71 59.94 -200.10
N GLU A 344 95.62 60.63 -199.43
CA GLU A 344 96.96 60.96 -199.98
C GLU A 344 98.01 61.44 -198.95
N ARG A 345 98.38 60.49 -198.06
CA ARG A 345 99.75 60.23 -197.54
C ARG A 345 100.38 61.11 -196.42
N ASN A 346 100.73 60.43 -195.31
CA ASN A 346 101.79 60.72 -194.30
C ASN A 346 101.63 62.00 -193.45
N ASP A 347 101.65 62.00 -192.11
CA ASP A 347 102.62 61.38 -191.16
C ASP A 347 101.97 61.03 -189.79
N SER A 348 102.66 60.29 -188.91
CA SER A 348 102.13 59.91 -187.57
C SER A 348 103.23 59.62 -186.53
N SER A 349 103.22 60.29 -185.36
CA SER A 349 104.13 59.95 -184.24
C SER A 349 103.81 60.56 -182.84
N ALA A 350 102.99 61.61 -182.73
CA ALA A 350 103.01 62.48 -181.54
C ALA A 350 102.22 62.00 -180.31
N GLU A 351 100.99 61.50 -180.48
CA GLU A 351 99.98 61.45 -179.40
C GLU A 351 100.16 60.29 -178.39
N ALA A 352 101.08 59.35 -178.64
CA ALA A 352 101.23 58.13 -177.84
C ALA A 352 101.84 58.32 -176.44
N ASN A 353 102.43 59.48 -176.13
CA ASN A 353 103.19 59.67 -174.89
C ASN A 353 102.39 60.22 -173.70
N ASP A 354 101.37 61.06 -173.92
CA ASP A 354 100.68 61.76 -172.82
C ASP A 354 99.81 60.83 -171.95
N LEU A 355 99.06 59.94 -172.60
CA LEU A 355 98.22 58.92 -171.98
C LEU A 355 98.98 58.01 -170.99
N LYS A 356 100.30 57.88 -171.13
CA LYS A 356 101.13 57.04 -170.25
C LYS A 356 101.34 57.64 -168.86
N LEU A 357 101.37 58.98 -168.73
CA LEU A 357 101.59 59.65 -167.45
C LEU A 357 100.35 59.61 -166.54
N GLN A 358 99.15 59.69 -167.13
CA GLN A 358 97.89 59.68 -166.37
C GLN A 358 97.60 58.31 -165.73
N LEU A 359 98.05 57.20 -166.35
CA LEU A 359 97.89 55.85 -165.81
C LEU A 359 98.68 55.58 -164.52
N GLU A 360 99.85 56.22 -164.35
CA GLU A 360 100.73 55.96 -163.21
C GLU A 360 100.29 56.74 -161.96
N SER A 361 99.68 57.92 -162.11
CA SER A 361 99.13 58.69 -160.98
C SER A 361 97.95 57.98 -160.32
N LEU A 362 97.06 57.37 -161.10
CA LEU A 362 95.92 56.58 -160.63
C LEU A 362 96.37 55.33 -159.85
N ARG A 363 97.46 54.68 -160.28
CA ARG A 363 98.07 53.55 -159.54
C ARG A 363 98.60 53.98 -158.17
N SER A 364 99.30 55.10 -158.10
CA SER A 364 99.80 55.65 -156.83
C SER A 364 98.66 55.97 -155.85
N SER A 365 97.56 56.55 -156.33
CA SER A 365 96.35 56.83 -155.53
C SER A 365 95.74 55.54 -154.95
N ASN A 366 95.47 54.54 -155.79
CA ASN A 366 94.89 53.27 -155.34
C ASN A 366 95.79 52.49 -154.38
N ALA A 367 97.11 52.54 -154.57
CA ALA A 367 98.07 51.90 -153.66
C ALA A 367 98.10 52.53 -152.26
N ASN A 368 97.72 53.80 -152.12
CA ASN A 368 97.62 54.47 -150.82
C ASN A 368 96.27 54.20 -150.13
N ASN A 369 95.17 54.15 -150.89
CA ASN A 369 93.86 53.75 -150.37
C ASN A 369 93.87 52.30 -149.84
N LEU A 370 94.52 51.36 -150.54
CA LEU A 370 94.62 49.98 -150.07
C LEU A 370 95.31 49.87 -148.69
N LYS A 371 96.39 50.63 -148.47
CA LYS A 371 97.12 50.67 -147.19
C LYS A 371 96.29 51.25 -146.04
N SER A 372 95.44 52.25 -146.30
CA SER A 372 94.58 52.83 -145.26
C SER A 372 93.47 51.86 -144.83
N TYR A 373 92.89 51.10 -145.78
CA TYR A 373 91.96 50.03 -145.46
C TYR A 373 92.61 48.87 -144.70
N GLU A 374 93.83 48.44 -145.07
CA GLU A 374 94.58 47.44 -144.30
C GLU A 374 94.83 47.87 -142.85
N LEU A 375 95.22 49.14 -142.64
CA LEU A 375 95.42 49.70 -141.30
C LEU A 375 94.10 49.70 -140.51
N LYS A 376 93.00 50.13 -141.12
CA LYS A 376 91.68 50.14 -140.49
C LYS A 376 91.19 48.72 -140.13
N GLN A 377 91.48 47.73 -140.98
CA GLN A 377 91.17 46.33 -140.71
C GLN A 377 92.01 45.77 -139.54
N LYS A 378 93.32 46.09 -139.49
CA LYS A 378 94.21 45.70 -138.38
C LYS A 378 93.78 46.35 -137.05
N GLU A 379 93.37 47.61 -137.08
CA GLU A 379 92.83 48.36 -135.93
C GLU A 379 91.53 47.73 -135.40
N LEU A 380 90.55 47.48 -136.27
CA LEU A 380 89.29 46.83 -135.89
C LEU A 380 89.49 45.40 -135.38
N VAL A 381 90.42 44.63 -135.94
CA VAL A 381 90.76 43.29 -135.44
C VAL A 381 91.41 43.36 -134.06
N ALA A 382 92.25 44.36 -133.78
CA ALA A 382 92.81 44.60 -132.46
C ALA A 382 91.74 45.00 -131.43
N GLU A 383 90.79 45.87 -131.81
CA GLU A 383 89.67 46.27 -130.96
C GLU A 383 88.71 45.10 -130.66
N VAL A 384 88.40 44.26 -131.65
CA VAL A 384 87.63 43.02 -131.44
C VAL A 384 88.39 42.05 -130.52
N ALA A 385 89.72 42.00 -130.59
CA ALA A 385 90.54 41.18 -129.71
C ALA A 385 90.57 41.71 -128.25
N THR A 386 90.65 43.03 -128.04
CA THR A 386 90.55 43.61 -126.69
C THR A 386 89.16 43.46 -126.11
N MET A 387 88.10 43.65 -126.91
CA MET A 387 86.71 43.46 -126.49
C MET A 387 86.38 42.00 -126.13
N LYS A 388 86.91 41.01 -126.88
CA LYS A 388 86.81 39.60 -126.47
C LYS A 388 87.54 39.30 -125.17
N LYS A 389 88.67 39.98 -124.91
CA LYS A 389 89.43 39.84 -123.65
C LYS A 389 88.68 40.47 -122.47
N THR A 390 88.04 41.63 -122.64
CA THR A 390 87.21 42.23 -121.58
C THR A 390 85.94 41.42 -121.34
N GLU A 391 85.26 40.93 -122.39
CA GLU A 391 84.11 40.02 -122.27
C GLU A 391 84.47 38.76 -121.47
N ALA A 392 85.59 38.11 -121.77
CA ALA A 392 86.07 36.95 -121.01
C ALA A 392 86.30 37.27 -119.52
N SER A 393 86.92 38.43 -119.21
CA SER A 393 87.13 38.85 -117.82
C SER A 393 85.84 39.18 -117.08
N LEU A 394 84.84 39.73 -117.78
CA LEU A 394 83.51 39.99 -117.23
C LEU A 394 82.75 38.68 -116.99
N ARG A 395 82.77 37.73 -117.93
CA ARG A 395 82.20 36.38 -117.73
C ARG A 395 82.82 35.65 -116.55
N GLN A 396 84.13 35.74 -116.36
CA GLN A 396 84.82 35.18 -115.19
C GLN A 396 84.38 35.86 -113.88
N THR A 397 84.23 37.20 -113.89
CA THR A 397 83.75 37.98 -112.74
C THR A 397 82.29 37.68 -112.41
N VAL A 398 81.44 37.47 -113.42
CA VAL A 398 80.04 37.04 -113.25
C VAL A 398 80.01 35.64 -112.62
N SER A 399 80.76 34.67 -113.14
CA SER A 399 80.80 33.31 -112.56
C SER A 399 81.36 33.27 -111.12
N GLN A 400 82.25 34.19 -110.75
CA GLN A 400 82.66 34.37 -109.36
C GLN A 400 81.54 34.95 -108.49
N LYS A 401 80.77 35.91 -109.00
CA LYS A 401 79.62 36.49 -108.29
C LYS A 401 78.45 35.51 -108.16
N GLU A 402 78.16 34.71 -109.18
CA GLU A 402 77.18 33.63 -109.14
C GLU A 402 77.49 32.66 -107.99
N LYS A 403 78.73 32.17 -107.88
CA LYS A 403 79.15 31.29 -106.76
C LYS A 403 79.07 31.94 -105.37
N ILE A 404 79.26 33.25 -105.28
CA ILE A 404 79.08 34.01 -104.04
C ILE A 404 77.58 34.17 -103.71
N ILE A 405 76.74 34.36 -104.72
CA ILE A 405 75.27 34.39 -104.57
C ILE A 405 74.77 33.00 -104.14
N ASP A 406 75.21 31.91 -104.77
CA ASP A 406 74.87 30.54 -104.38
C ASP A 406 75.25 30.27 -102.91
N TYR A 407 76.44 30.69 -102.49
CA TYR A 407 76.90 30.55 -101.11
C TYR A 407 76.05 31.35 -100.12
N LEU A 408 75.77 32.63 -100.42
CA LEU A 408 74.95 33.48 -99.56
C LEU A 408 73.48 33.04 -99.54
N GLU A 409 72.93 32.57 -100.66
CA GLU A 409 71.60 31.97 -100.72
C GLU A 409 71.52 30.72 -99.85
N ASN A 410 72.51 29.83 -99.92
CA ASN A 410 72.55 28.63 -99.09
C ASN A 410 72.70 29.00 -97.61
N GLN A 411 73.52 30.00 -97.26
CA GLN A 411 73.63 30.51 -95.90
C GLN A 411 72.31 31.13 -95.39
N VAL A 412 71.56 31.84 -96.24
CA VAL A 412 70.22 32.38 -95.92
C VAL A 412 69.17 31.27 -95.79
N LYS A 413 69.25 30.21 -96.63
CA LYS A 413 68.41 29.00 -96.51
C LYS A 413 68.70 28.27 -95.20
N GLU A 414 69.97 28.15 -94.79
CA GLU A 414 70.34 27.57 -93.49
C GLU A 414 69.89 28.42 -92.31
N TYR A 415 70.10 29.75 -92.34
CA TYR A 415 69.64 30.63 -91.25
C TYR A 415 68.11 30.66 -91.13
N SER A 416 67.35 30.68 -92.23
CA SER A 416 65.88 30.61 -92.19
C SER A 416 65.37 29.21 -91.79
N ALA A 417 66.06 28.13 -92.16
CA ALA A 417 65.80 26.79 -91.64
C ALA A 417 66.08 26.68 -90.12
N ASN A 418 67.08 27.38 -89.61
CA ASN A 418 67.39 27.39 -88.19
C ASN A 418 66.47 28.35 -87.40
N GLU A 419 66.04 29.47 -87.99
CA GLU A 419 65.02 30.35 -87.42
C GLU A 419 63.65 29.66 -87.31
N THR A 420 63.26 28.87 -88.32
CA THR A 420 62.01 28.08 -88.29
C THR A 420 62.08 26.93 -87.28
N LYS A 421 63.22 26.23 -87.16
CA LYS A 421 63.46 25.28 -86.05
C LYS A 421 63.32 25.96 -84.69
N LEU A 422 64.04 27.05 -84.44
CA LEU A 422 63.99 27.80 -83.17
C LEU A 422 62.58 28.30 -82.84
N LYS A 423 61.80 28.77 -83.83
CA LYS A 423 60.38 29.11 -83.65
C LYS A 423 59.55 27.88 -83.23
N SER A 424 59.74 26.73 -83.90
CA SER A 424 59.04 25.49 -83.54
C SER A 424 59.39 24.98 -82.15
N GLU A 425 60.65 25.09 -81.73
CA GLU A 425 61.10 24.76 -80.37
C GLU A 425 60.54 25.73 -79.33
N ILE A 426 60.51 27.03 -79.63
CA ILE A 426 59.89 28.05 -78.78
C ILE A 426 58.39 27.79 -78.60
N ASP A 427 57.67 27.41 -79.66
CA ASP A 427 56.23 27.12 -79.58
C ASP A 427 55.94 25.75 -78.93
N ALA A 428 56.84 24.76 -79.07
CA ALA A 428 56.83 23.54 -78.27
C ALA A 428 57.04 23.86 -76.77
N ARG A 429 58.02 24.70 -76.41
CA ARG A 429 58.24 25.13 -75.02
C ARG A 429 57.11 26.01 -74.47
N LYS A 430 56.41 26.80 -75.30
CA LYS A 430 55.19 27.51 -74.88
C LYS A 430 54.03 26.55 -74.59
N THR A 431 53.82 25.55 -75.44
CA THR A 431 52.73 24.57 -75.25
C THR A 431 53.02 23.64 -74.06
N GLU A 432 54.28 23.24 -73.85
CA GLU A 432 54.74 22.56 -72.63
C GLU A 432 54.54 23.42 -71.36
N ASN A 433 54.95 24.70 -71.37
CA ASN A 433 54.65 25.59 -70.24
C ASN A 433 53.15 25.74 -70.00
N ALA A 434 52.33 25.80 -71.05
CA ALA A 434 50.87 25.88 -70.92
C ALA A 434 50.22 24.60 -70.35
N THR A 435 50.79 23.41 -70.59
CA THR A 435 50.33 22.17 -69.94
C THR A 435 50.86 22.03 -68.52
N LEU A 436 52.10 22.45 -68.24
CA LEU A 436 52.66 22.50 -66.89
C LEU A 436 51.89 23.48 -65.99
N VAL A 437 51.56 24.70 -66.46
CA VAL A 437 50.74 25.66 -65.71
C VAL A 437 49.35 25.08 -65.41
N LYS A 438 48.68 24.42 -66.37
CA LYS A 438 47.41 23.72 -66.13
C LYS A 438 47.55 22.59 -65.10
N LYS A 439 48.66 21.86 -65.12
CA LYS A 439 48.95 20.80 -64.13
C LYS A 439 49.17 21.38 -62.73
N ILE A 440 49.89 22.51 -62.62
CA ILE A 440 50.08 23.25 -61.37
C ILE A 440 48.74 23.78 -60.84
N GLU A 441 47.91 24.40 -61.69
CA GLU A 441 46.57 24.84 -61.29
C GLU A 441 45.68 23.69 -60.78
N ASN A 442 45.75 22.52 -61.41
CA ASN A 442 44.95 21.36 -61.00
C ASN A 442 45.46 20.79 -59.67
N LEU A 443 46.77 20.66 -59.49
CA LEU A 443 47.37 20.26 -58.21
C LEU A 443 47.04 21.28 -57.10
N GLN A 444 47.06 22.59 -57.40
CA GLN A 444 46.61 23.62 -56.45
C GLN A 444 45.14 23.43 -56.06
N LYS A 445 44.24 23.21 -57.03
CA LYS A 445 42.81 22.93 -56.77
C LYS A 445 42.61 21.63 -55.96
N GLU A 446 43.45 20.63 -56.14
CA GLU A 446 43.42 19.40 -55.33
C GLU A 446 43.95 19.62 -53.91
N THR A 447 45.10 20.27 -53.74
CA THR A 447 45.61 20.62 -52.39
C THR A 447 44.64 21.50 -51.60
N GLU A 448 43.93 22.42 -52.26
CA GLU A 448 42.91 23.24 -51.61
C GLU A 448 41.66 22.42 -51.22
N LYS A 449 41.22 21.48 -52.05
CA LYS A 449 40.15 20.52 -51.67
C LYS A 449 40.56 19.71 -50.43
N TRP A 450 41.77 19.14 -50.43
CA TRP A 450 42.27 18.37 -49.29
C TRP A 450 42.43 19.24 -48.03
N ARG A 451 42.85 20.51 -48.17
CA ARG A 451 42.91 21.48 -47.06
C ARG A 451 41.52 21.81 -46.48
N VAL A 452 40.50 21.93 -47.33
CA VAL A 452 39.11 22.18 -46.90
C VAL A 452 38.52 20.94 -46.23
N GLU A 453 38.72 19.74 -46.80
CA GLU A 453 38.20 18.50 -46.23
C GLU A 453 38.93 18.11 -44.93
N SER A 454 40.24 18.38 -44.82
CA SER A 454 40.98 18.31 -43.54
C SER A 454 40.32 19.19 -42.49
N LYS A 455 40.16 20.50 -42.74
CA LYS A 455 39.53 21.43 -41.79
C LYS A 455 38.11 21.04 -41.37
N LYS A 456 37.36 20.43 -42.28
CA LYS A 456 36.03 19.88 -42.02
C LYS A 456 36.09 18.64 -41.11
N ASN A 457 37.06 17.75 -41.35
CA ASN A 457 37.33 16.61 -40.47
C ASN A 457 37.89 17.03 -39.10
N ASP A 458 38.75 18.05 -39.04
CA ASP A 458 39.26 18.64 -37.79
C ASP A 458 38.09 19.20 -36.96
N GLY A 459 37.17 19.95 -37.59
CA GLY A 459 35.95 20.46 -36.94
C GLY A 459 34.98 19.36 -36.51
N ASN A 460 34.84 18.29 -37.30
CA ASN A 460 34.05 17.11 -36.91
C ASN A 460 34.70 16.38 -35.72
N LEU A 461 36.02 16.22 -35.71
CA LEU A 461 36.77 15.60 -34.63
C LEU A 461 36.66 16.42 -33.34
N GLU A 462 36.76 17.75 -33.40
CA GLU A 462 36.57 18.62 -32.23
C GLU A 462 35.13 18.56 -31.70
N ASN A 463 34.13 18.40 -32.58
CA ASN A 463 32.74 18.15 -32.17
C ASN A 463 32.58 16.79 -31.47
N TYR A 464 33.17 15.72 -32.01
CA TYR A 464 33.18 14.40 -31.35
C TYR A 464 33.92 14.42 -30.01
N ILE A 465 35.03 15.17 -29.88
CA ILE A 465 35.75 15.35 -28.61
C ILE A 465 34.85 16.08 -27.59
N LYS A 466 34.13 17.14 -28.00
CA LYS A 466 33.17 17.86 -27.13
C LYS A 466 31.97 17.00 -26.75
N GLU A 467 31.50 16.13 -27.63
CA GLU A 467 30.41 15.20 -27.34
C GLU A 467 30.86 14.08 -26.40
N ASN A 468 32.04 13.49 -26.64
CA ASN A 468 32.63 12.49 -25.76
C ASN A 468 32.94 13.06 -24.36
N GLY A 469 33.38 14.32 -24.27
CA GLY A 469 33.52 15.04 -22.99
C GLY A 469 32.21 15.16 -22.22
N LYS A 470 31.11 15.56 -22.88
CA LYS A 470 29.77 15.60 -22.28
C LYS A 470 29.23 14.21 -21.91
N LEU A 471 29.57 13.18 -22.68
CA LEU A 471 29.22 11.79 -22.37
C LEU A 471 30.01 11.28 -21.16
N SER A 472 31.27 11.66 -21.00
CA SER A 472 32.10 11.37 -19.82
C SER A 472 31.57 12.07 -18.57
N GLU A 473 31.29 13.38 -18.64
CA GLU A 473 30.65 14.14 -17.55
C GLU A 473 29.29 13.54 -17.16
N ARG A 474 28.48 13.13 -18.15
CA ARG A 474 27.21 12.46 -17.91
C ARG A 474 27.37 11.05 -17.32
N LEU A 475 28.43 10.31 -17.68
CA LEU A 475 28.77 9.02 -17.08
C LEU A 475 29.19 9.18 -15.61
N GLU A 476 30.05 10.15 -15.32
CA GLU A 476 30.50 10.49 -13.97
C GLU A 476 29.31 10.88 -13.08
N VAL A 477 28.45 11.79 -13.53
CA VAL A 477 27.20 12.15 -12.83
C VAL A 477 26.21 10.98 -12.72
N LEU A 478 26.21 10.01 -13.64
CA LEU A 478 25.43 8.77 -13.49
C LEU A 478 26.05 7.84 -12.44
N GLN A 479 27.37 7.77 -12.38
CA GLN A 479 28.13 6.93 -11.46
C GLN A 479 28.02 7.46 -10.02
N GLU A 480 28.12 8.77 -9.81
CA GLU A 480 27.78 9.43 -8.54
C GLU A 480 26.34 9.15 -8.11
N LYS A 481 25.38 9.24 -9.04
CA LYS A 481 23.96 8.92 -8.76
C LYS A 481 23.76 7.45 -8.41
N LEU A 482 24.47 6.53 -9.06
CA LEU A 482 24.43 5.10 -8.75
C LEU A 482 25.04 4.85 -7.36
N GLN A 483 26.20 5.45 -7.05
CA GLN A 483 26.87 5.30 -5.75
C GLN A 483 26.07 5.93 -4.61
N THR A 484 25.45 7.10 -4.81
CA THR A 484 24.57 7.71 -3.80
C THR A 484 23.27 6.93 -3.61
N LEU A 485 22.68 6.38 -4.68
CA LEU A 485 21.55 5.44 -4.58
C LEU A 485 21.95 4.12 -3.91
N GLN A 486 23.18 3.63 -4.10
CA GLN A 486 23.70 2.44 -3.45
C GLN A 486 23.93 2.70 -1.95
N ASN A 487 24.46 3.86 -1.57
CA ASN A 487 24.60 4.27 -0.17
C ASN A 487 23.24 4.46 0.51
N LEU A 488 22.26 5.07 -0.17
CA LEU A 488 20.87 5.17 0.28
C LEU A 488 20.22 3.78 0.43
N LYS A 489 20.48 2.86 -0.50
CA LYS A 489 20.01 1.47 -0.43
C LYS A 489 20.64 0.71 0.73
N SER A 490 21.92 0.91 1.03
CA SER A 490 22.56 0.34 2.22
C SER A 490 21.90 0.87 3.48
N ASN A 491 21.86 2.19 3.68
CA ASN A 491 21.26 2.82 4.85
C ASN A 491 19.77 2.39 5.04
N SER A 492 18.99 2.33 3.95
CA SER A 492 17.62 1.80 3.96
C SER A 492 17.56 0.31 4.33
N ASN A 493 18.49 -0.52 3.84
CA ASN A 493 18.60 -1.92 4.24
C ASN A 493 18.98 -2.07 5.72
N ASP A 494 19.90 -1.25 6.22
CA ASP A 494 20.38 -1.26 7.61
C ASP A 494 19.27 -0.83 8.58
N GLN A 495 18.44 0.14 8.16
CA GLN A 495 17.20 0.51 8.84
C GLN A 495 16.17 -0.64 8.81
N VAL A 496 15.96 -1.29 7.66
CA VAL A 496 15.07 -2.46 7.54
C VAL A 496 15.56 -3.64 8.39
N GLU A 497 16.86 -3.87 8.50
CA GLU A 497 17.42 -4.91 9.36
C GLU A 497 17.29 -4.56 10.85
N THR A 498 17.42 -3.28 11.21
CA THR A 498 17.14 -2.78 12.56
C THR A 498 15.66 -2.95 12.93
N ILE A 499 14.74 -2.60 12.01
CA ILE A 499 13.30 -2.81 12.19
C ILE A 499 12.97 -4.30 12.28
N LYS A 500 13.59 -5.17 11.47
CA LYS A 500 13.44 -6.64 11.58
C LYS A 500 13.85 -7.14 12.97
N LYS A 501 15.02 -6.73 13.48
CA LYS A 501 15.48 -7.09 14.82
C LYS A 501 14.51 -6.61 15.91
N GLN A 502 13.93 -5.41 15.77
CA GLN A 502 12.88 -4.93 16.67
C GLN A 502 11.58 -5.74 16.56
N CYS A 503 11.15 -6.13 15.35
CA CYS A 503 10.01 -7.02 15.14
C CYS A 503 10.25 -8.43 15.70
N GLU A 504 11.47 -8.95 15.62
CA GLU A 504 11.90 -10.22 16.20
C GLU A 504 11.92 -10.16 17.73
N GLU A 505 12.45 -9.07 18.31
CA GLU A 505 12.42 -8.83 19.76
C GLU A 505 10.99 -8.68 20.29
N LEU A 506 10.12 -7.97 19.57
CA LEU A 506 8.70 -7.88 19.89
C LEU A 506 7.98 -9.22 19.74
N SER A 507 8.31 -10.02 18.71
CA SER A 507 7.79 -11.39 18.56
C SER A 507 8.25 -12.30 19.70
N PHE A 508 9.47 -12.15 20.19
CA PHE A 508 9.99 -12.88 21.34
C PHE A 508 9.27 -12.47 22.63
N LYS A 509 9.13 -11.16 22.89
CA LYS A 509 8.36 -10.62 24.04
C LYS A 509 6.90 -11.07 24.00
N LEU A 510 6.27 -11.12 22.83
CA LEU A 510 4.90 -11.62 22.66
C LEU A 510 4.81 -13.12 22.93
N LYS A 511 5.78 -13.93 22.48
CA LYS A 511 5.86 -15.37 22.79
C LYS A 511 6.02 -15.61 24.29
N ASP A 512 6.87 -14.84 24.98
CA ASP A 512 7.09 -15.00 26.42
C ASP A 512 5.92 -14.47 27.26
N ALA A 513 5.24 -13.39 26.81
CA ALA A 513 3.97 -12.97 27.38
C ALA A 513 2.90 -14.07 27.23
N ASN A 514 2.78 -14.69 26.04
CA ASN A 514 1.87 -15.81 25.82
C ASN A 514 2.22 -17.03 26.70
N LYS A 515 3.50 -17.37 26.90
CA LYS A 515 3.91 -18.41 27.86
C LYS A 515 3.46 -18.09 29.27
N LYS A 516 3.57 -16.83 29.73
CA LYS A 516 3.12 -16.47 31.08
C LYS A 516 1.59 -16.39 31.18
N ILE A 517 0.87 -16.05 30.10
CA ILE A 517 -0.58 -16.21 30.05
C ILE A 517 -0.95 -17.69 30.22
N ILE A 518 -0.35 -18.60 29.46
CA ILE A 518 -0.59 -20.05 29.58
C ILE A 518 -0.29 -20.54 31.01
N SER A 519 0.84 -20.15 31.62
CA SER A 519 1.12 -20.52 33.01
C SER A 519 0.12 -19.94 34.01
N LEU A 520 -0.42 -18.74 33.78
CA LEU A 520 -1.48 -18.15 34.62
C LEU A 520 -2.85 -18.83 34.39
N GLU A 521 -3.12 -19.32 33.18
CA GLU A 521 -4.30 -20.12 32.86
C GLU A 521 -4.21 -21.52 33.50
N GLU A 522 -3.02 -22.13 33.51
CA GLU A 522 -2.72 -23.37 34.25
C GLU A 522 -2.87 -23.17 35.76
N GLU A 523 -2.24 -22.13 36.35
CA GLU A 523 -2.39 -21.75 37.75
C GLU A 523 -3.88 -21.48 38.12
N LEU A 524 -4.64 -20.80 37.25
CA LEU A 524 -6.06 -20.53 37.46
C LEU A 524 -6.91 -21.80 37.39
N ASN A 525 -6.62 -22.70 36.46
CA ASN A 525 -7.33 -23.96 36.28
C ASN A 525 -7.05 -24.94 37.45
N GLU A 526 -5.82 -24.97 37.96
CA GLU A 526 -5.47 -25.71 39.18
C GLU A 526 -6.22 -25.16 40.41
N ASN A 527 -6.24 -23.83 40.59
CA ASN A 527 -7.05 -23.19 41.64
C ASN A 527 -8.56 -23.48 41.48
N ALA A 528 -9.09 -23.53 40.25
CA ALA A 528 -10.47 -23.89 39.98
C ALA A 528 -10.78 -25.36 40.32
N ASN A 529 -9.84 -26.28 40.04
CA ASN A 529 -9.95 -27.69 40.44
C ASN A 529 -9.93 -27.85 41.97
N ILE A 530 -8.99 -27.21 42.66
CA ILE A 530 -8.91 -27.19 44.14
C ILE A 530 -10.20 -26.63 44.74
N LEU A 531 -10.76 -25.56 44.16
CA LEU A 531 -12.03 -24.98 44.61
C LEU A 531 -13.24 -25.90 44.29
N GLN A 532 -13.20 -26.66 43.21
CA GLN A 532 -14.21 -27.68 42.90
C GLN A 532 -14.13 -28.87 43.88
N GLU A 533 -12.93 -29.33 44.23
CA GLU A 533 -12.71 -30.36 45.25
C GLU A 533 -13.17 -29.89 46.64
N ARG A 534 -12.79 -28.68 47.06
CA ARG A 534 -13.29 -28.06 48.29
C ARG A 534 -14.82 -27.91 48.29
N ASN A 535 -15.46 -27.67 47.14
CA ASN A 535 -16.93 -27.70 47.03
C ASN A 535 -17.51 -29.12 47.10
N ARG A 536 -16.82 -30.15 46.58
CA ARG A 536 -17.20 -31.57 46.78
C ARG A 536 -17.12 -31.96 48.25
N GLU A 537 -16.02 -31.61 48.94
CA GLU A 537 -15.82 -31.80 50.38
C GLU A 537 -16.88 -31.05 51.21
N LEU A 538 -17.16 -29.78 50.91
CA LEU A 538 -18.22 -29.04 51.57
C LEU A 538 -19.62 -29.63 51.30
N SER A 539 -19.84 -30.23 50.13
CA SER A 539 -21.09 -30.92 49.79
C SER A 539 -21.25 -32.23 50.57
N THR A 540 -20.20 -33.06 50.68
CA THR A 540 -20.25 -34.28 51.50
C THR A 540 -20.37 -33.96 52.99
N MET A 541 -19.66 -32.94 53.49
CA MET A 541 -19.80 -32.47 54.87
C MET A 541 -21.20 -31.92 55.16
N ARG A 542 -21.81 -31.15 54.24
CA ARG A 542 -23.22 -30.71 54.35
C ARG A 542 -24.20 -31.89 54.32
N LYS A 543 -23.94 -32.91 53.51
CA LYS A 543 -24.76 -34.13 53.47
C LYS A 543 -24.70 -34.87 54.81
N ILE A 544 -23.50 -35.13 55.33
CA ILE A 544 -23.29 -35.81 56.62
C ILE A 544 -23.92 -35.00 57.77
N LEU A 545 -23.78 -33.67 57.77
CA LEU A 545 -24.44 -32.80 58.76
C LEU A 545 -25.97 -32.87 58.66
N LYS A 546 -26.54 -32.96 57.45
CA LYS A 546 -27.98 -33.13 57.27
C LYS A 546 -28.45 -34.51 57.73
N GLU A 547 -27.70 -35.57 57.44
CA GLU A 547 -27.98 -36.94 57.90
C GLU A 547 -27.95 -37.02 59.44
N LEU A 548 -26.91 -36.47 60.07
CA LEU A 548 -26.83 -36.32 61.54
C LEU A 548 -27.91 -35.41 62.13
N GLN A 549 -28.48 -34.47 61.36
CA GLN A 549 -29.62 -33.67 61.79
C GLN A 549 -30.93 -34.44 61.68
N THR A 550 -31.13 -35.25 60.63
CA THR A 550 -32.31 -36.13 60.53
C THR A 550 -32.28 -37.24 61.57
N ASP A 551 -31.12 -37.82 61.88
CA ASP A 551 -30.97 -38.84 62.93
C ASP A 551 -31.24 -38.27 64.33
N LYS A 552 -30.93 -36.98 64.54
CA LYS A 552 -31.29 -36.26 65.77
C LYS A 552 -32.77 -35.90 65.80
N SER A 553 -33.37 -35.52 64.67
CA SER A 553 -34.82 -35.24 64.57
C SER A 553 -35.62 -36.50 64.90
N SER A 554 -35.35 -37.60 64.19
CA SER A 554 -36.04 -38.88 64.43
C SER A 554 -35.83 -39.40 65.85
N ARG A 555 -34.65 -39.19 66.45
CA ARG A 555 -34.42 -39.55 67.87
C ARG A 555 -35.12 -38.61 68.85
N VAL A 556 -35.33 -37.33 68.52
CA VAL A 556 -36.18 -36.43 69.32
C VAL A 556 -37.64 -36.85 69.19
N GLU A 557 -38.13 -37.09 67.97
CA GLU A 557 -39.48 -37.60 67.68
C GLU A 557 -39.76 -38.94 68.40
N GLU A 558 -38.79 -39.86 68.43
CA GLU A 558 -38.86 -41.10 69.23
C GLU A 558 -38.99 -40.84 70.74
N LEU A 559 -38.30 -39.83 71.27
CA LEU A 559 -38.28 -39.51 72.69
C LEU A 559 -39.53 -38.72 73.10
N GLU A 560 -40.02 -37.84 72.23
CA GLU A 560 -41.30 -37.14 72.36
C GLU A 560 -42.46 -38.13 72.29
N ALA A 561 -42.45 -39.09 71.36
CA ALA A 561 -43.46 -40.15 71.30
C ALA A 561 -43.45 -41.02 72.57
N LYS A 562 -42.27 -41.39 73.10
CA LYS A 562 -42.15 -42.13 74.38
C LYS A 562 -42.63 -41.29 75.56
N LEU A 563 -42.27 -40.01 75.61
CA LEU A 563 -42.73 -39.07 76.63
C LEU A 563 -44.26 -38.93 76.59
N GLN A 564 -44.83 -38.73 75.40
CA GLN A 564 -46.26 -38.63 75.18
C GLN A 564 -47.00 -39.90 75.64
N LEU A 565 -46.50 -41.09 75.30
CA LEU A 565 -47.04 -42.36 75.82
C LEU A 565 -46.98 -42.41 77.36
N THR A 566 -45.88 -42.02 77.99
CA THR A 566 -45.81 -41.97 79.47
C THR A 566 -46.69 -40.88 80.09
N ILE A 567 -47.00 -39.79 79.37
CA ILE A 567 -47.95 -38.76 79.78
C ILE A 567 -49.38 -39.28 79.66
N GLU A 568 -49.70 -40.02 78.60
CA GLU A 568 -51.00 -40.67 78.43
C GLU A 568 -51.23 -41.75 79.50
N GLU A 569 -50.24 -42.62 79.74
CA GLU A 569 -50.25 -43.60 80.85
C GLU A 569 -50.38 -42.91 82.22
N LYS A 570 -49.60 -41.85 82.49
CA LYS A 570 -49.74 -41.05 83.72
C LYS A 570 -51.15 -40.47 83.83
N SER A 571 -51.67 -39.85 82.77
CA SER A 571 -53.00 -39.21 82.79
C SER A 571 -54.11 -40.24 83.02
N LYS A 572 -53.95 -41.46 82.49
CA LYS A 572 -54.86 -42.57 82.76
C LYS A 572 -54.82 -42.97 84.23
N ILE A 573 -53.63 -43.17 84.81
CA ILE A 573 -53.45 -43.47 86.24
C ILE A 573 -53.97 -42.33 87.13
N GLU A 574 -53.78 -41.07 86.71
CA GLU A 574 -54.27 -39.87 87.42
C GLU A 574 -55.80 -39.78 87.38
N ASN A 575 -56.43 -40.11 86.24
CA ASN A 575 -57.89 -40.24 86.14
C ASN A 575 -58.44 -41.43 86.95
N ASP A 576 -57.80 -42.59 86.89
CA ASP A 576 -58.19 -43.80 87.64
C ASP A 576 -58.09 -43.53 89.16
N THR A 577 -56.99 -42.95 89.63
CA THR A 577 -56.82 -42.56 91.05
C THR A 577 -57.72 -41.41 91.47
N GLN A 578 -58.03 -40.45 90.59
CA GLN A 578 -59.03 -39.41 90.87
C GLN A 578 -60.45 -39.99 90.98
N MET A 579 -60.79 -41.00 90.17
CA MET A 579 -62.05 -41.74 90.28
C MET A 579 -62.11 -42.55 91.58
N GLU A 580 -61.03 -43.19 92.00
CA GLU A 580 -60.96 -43.86 93.31
C GLU A 580 -61.06 -42.87 94.48
N LEU A 581 -60.39 -41.71 94.39
CA LEU A 581 -60.51 -40.62 95.36
C LEU A 581 -61.95 -40.10 95.44
N ALA A 582 -62.64 -39.96 94.31
CA ALA A 582 -64.04 -39.54 94.26
C ALA A 582 -64.96 -40.58 94.92
N ARG A 583 -64.77 -41.87 94.63
CA ARG A 583 -65.49 -42.98 95.31
C ARG A 583 -65.25 -42.96 96.82
N LYS A 584 -63.99 -42.86 97.26
CA LYS A 584 -63.63 -42.78 98.69
C LYS A 584 -64.13 -41.51 99.36
N SER A 585 -64.21 -40.38 98.65
CA SER A 585 -64.86 -39.16 99.14
C SER A 585 -66.37 -39.34 99.31
N GLN A 586 -67.03 -40.10 98.43
CA GLN A 586 -68.45 -40.43 98.57
C GLN A 586 -68.70 -41.42 99.72
N GLU A 587 -67.87 -42.45 99.88
CA GLU A 587 -67.89 -43.36 101.03
C GLU A 587 -67.70 -42.59 102.35
N LEU A 588 -66.73 -41.68 102.42
CA LEU A 588 -66.49 -40.83 103.59
C LEU A 588 -67.67 -39.87 103.87
N LYS A 589 -68.35 -39.36 102.84
CA LYS A 589 -69.58 -38.56 103.00
C LYS A 589 -70.74 -39.41 103.54
N GLN A 590 -70.90 -40.65 103.08
CA GLN A 590 -71.91 -41.59 103.59
C GLN A 590 -71.62 -42.00 105.03
N LEU A 591 -70.37 -42.33 105.35
CA LEU A 591 -69.92 -42.60 106.72
C LEU A 591 -70.13 -41.39 107.62
N LYS A 592 -69.81 -40.18 107.15
CA LYS A 592 -70.07 -38.96 107.92
C LYS A 592 -71.57 -38.72 108.11
N GLN A 593 -72.40 -38.87 107.08
CA GLN A 593 -73.86 -38.77 107.23
C GLN A 593 -74.41 -39.79 108.23
N SER A 594 -73.87 -41.02 108.28
CA SER A 594 -74.21 -42.02 109.29
C SER A 594 -73.75 -41.62 110.70
N ILE A 595 -72.56 -41.02 110.84
CA ILE A 595 -72.08 -40.46 112.11
C ILE A 595 -72.95 -39.28 112.56
N ASP A 596 -73.26 -38.33 111.67
CA ASP A 596 -74.11 -37.16 111.96
C ASP A 596 -75.53 -37.62 112.35
N GLN A 597 -76.08 -38.67 111.70
CA GLN A 597 -77.34 -39.31 112.08
C GLN A 597 -77.27 -40.00 113.46
N LEU A 598 -76.21 -40.77 113.73
CA LEU A 598 -75.99 -41.41 115.04
C LEU A 598 -75.77 -40.38 116.15
N GLN A 599 -75.13 -39.25 115.86
CA GLN A 599 -75.00 -38.14 116.80
C GLN A 599 -76.35 -37.45 117.07
N SER A 600 -77.21 -37.31 116.05
CA SER A 600 -78.59 -36.82 116.24
C SER A 600 -79.38 -37.77 117.14
N THR A 601 -79.40 -39.07 116.86
CA THR A 601 -80.15 -40.03 117.69
C THR A 601 -79.58 -40.15 119.10
N TYR A 602 -78.26 -40.04 119.25
CA TYR A 602 -77.61 -39.95 120.56
C TYR A 602 -78.03 -38.66 121.32
N HIS A 603 -78.11 -37.52 120.65
CA HIS A 603 -78.56 -36.26 121.25
C HIS A 603 -80.06 -36.31 121.62
N ASP A 604 -80.89 -36.98 120.82
CA ASP A 604 -82.30 -37.24 121.15
C ASP A 604 -82.42 -38.13 122.40
N GLU A 605 -81.61 -39.20 122.53
CA GLU A 605 -81.57 -40.04 123.73
C GLU A 605 -80.99 -39.32 124.95
N VAL A 606 -79.98 -38.44 124.79
CA VAL A 606 -79.50 -37.56 125.87
C VAL A 606 -80.62 -36.62 126.31
N SER A 607 -81.33 -35.98 125.39
CA SER A 607 -82.45 -35.08 125.68
C SER A 607 -83.62 -35.82 126.37
N LYS A 608 -83.85 -37.10 126.05
CA LYS A 608 -84.79 -37.95 126.79
C LYS A 608 -84.29 -38.24 128.21
N ASN A 609 -83.01 -38.59 128.39
CA ASN A 609 -82.43 -38.80 129.71
C ASN A 609 -82.44 -37.53 130.58
N GLU A 610 -82.23 -36.35 130.01
CA GLU A 610 -82.40 -35.07 130.71
C GLU A 610 -83.86 -34.84 131.16
N ARG A 611 -84.84 -35.14 130.29
CA ARG A 611 -86.27 -35.08 130.65
C ARG A 611 -86.64 -36.07 131.75
N TYR A 612 -86.19 -37.32 131.65
CA TYR A 612 -86.40 -38.32 132.71
C TYR A 612 -85.68 -37.94 134.01
N SER A 613 -84.50 -37.31 133.94
CA SER A 613 -83.80 -36.78 135.12
C SER A 613 -84.57 -35.62 135.77
N ALA A 614 -85.14 -34.72 134.97
CA ALA A 614 -85.98 -33.63 135.45
C ALA A 614 -87.30 -34.16 136.07
N GLU A 615 -87.94 -35.16 135.45
CA GLU A 615 -89.11 -35.85 136.01
C GLU A 615 -88.78 -36.55 137.35
N ILE A 616 -87.61 -37.20 137.43
CA ILE A 616 -87.09 -37.78 138.68
C ILE A 616 -86.79 -36.70 139.73
N GLU A 617 -86.35 -35.51 139.34
CA GLU A 617 -86.11 -34.40 140.26
C GLU A 617 -87.41 -33.73 140.72
N GLU A 618 -88.42 -33.60 139.85
CA GLU A 618 -89.75 -33.15 140.24
C GLU A 618 -90.43 -34.17 141.18
N LEU A 619 -90.28 -35.48 140.92
CA LEU A 619 -90.69 -36.57 141.82
C LEU A 619 -89.98 -36.49 143.18
N LYS A 620 -88.67 -36.21 143.22
CA LYS A 620 -87.95 -35.94 144.48
C LYS A 620 -88.48 -34.69 145.20
N SER A 621 -88.79 -33.63 144.46
CA SER A 621 -89.29 -32.37 145.02
C SER A 621 -90.69 -32.53 145.62
N THR A 622 -91.56 -33.31 144.97
CA THR A 622 -92.91 -33.63 145.45
C THR A 622 -92.86 -34.60 146.63
N TYR A 623 -91.95 -35.58 146.62
CA TYR A 623 -91.67 -36.44 147.77
C TYR A 623 -91.21 -35.63 149.00
N GLU A 624 -90.24 -34.71 148.85
CA GLU A 624 -89.83 -33.81 149.94
C GLU A 624 -90.95 -32.85 150.38
N ARG A 625 -91.82 -32.41 149.46
CA ARG A 625 -93.02 -31.60 149.80
C ARG A 625 -94.02 -32.42 150.64
N ILE A 626 -94.27 -33.68 150.29
CA ILE A 626 -95.14 -34.61 151.05
C ILE A 626 -94.54 -34.93 152.43
N LYS A 627 -93.23 -35.16 152.49
CA LYS A 627 -92.47 -35.36 153.73
C LYS A 627 -92.59 -34.16 154.68
N ARG A 628 -92.55 -32.92 154.15
CA ARG A 628 -92.78 -31.68 154.91
C ARG A 628 -94.23 -31.51 155.38
N SER A 629 -95.23 -31.89 154.58
CA SER A 629 -96.63 -31.88 155.05
C SER A 629 -96.89 -32.93 156.14
N ASN A 630 -96.20 -34.07 156.10
CA ASN A 630 -96.27 -35.06 157.18
C ASN A 630 -95.62 -34.56 158.48
N SER A 631 -94.50 -33.83 158.45
CA SER A 631 -93.92 -33.24 159.67
C SER A 631 -94.81 -32.15 160.27
N VAL A 632 -95.43 -31.29 159.46
CA VAL A 632 -96.41 -30.29 159.96
C VAL A 632 -97.62 -30.99 160.58
N SER A 633 -98.13 -32.06 159.96
CA SER A 633 -99.24 -32.86 160.51
C SER A 633 -98.88 -33.53 161.85
N GLN A 634 -97.60 -33.82 162.08
CA GLN A 634 -97.08 -34.35 163.35
C GLN A 634 -96.96 -33.25 164.43
N GLU A 635 -96.62 -32.02 164.05
CA GLU A 635 -96.63 -30.86 164.95
C GLU A 635 -98.06 -30.50 165.39
N ASP A 636 -99.04 -30.46 164.48
CA ASP A 636 -100.46 -30.26 164.80
C ASP A 636 -101.00 -31.32 165.77
N SER A 637 -100.61 -32.58 165.59
CA SER A 637 -100.94 -33.68 166.51
C SER A 637 -100.38 -33.45 167.92
N SER A 638 -99.17 -32.88 168.04
CA SER A 638 -98.58 -32.53 169.35
C SER A 638 -99.29 -31.34 170.01
N GLY A 639 -99.79 -30.39 169.23
CA GLY A 639 -100.64 -29.29 169.70
C GLY A 639 -101.94 -29.81 170.31
N LEU A 640 -102.61 -30.73 169.62
CA LEU A 640 -103.80 -31.44 170.12
C LEU A 640 -103.53 -32.18 171.44
N ASP A 641 -102.45 -32.96 171.52
CA ASP A 641 -102.12 -33.72 172.74
C ASP A 641 -101.78 -32.80 173.94
N SER A 642 -101.21 -31.63 173.68
CA SER A 642 -101.00 -30.58 174.71
C SER A 642 -102.33 -30.03 175.25
N MET A 643 -103.32 -29.80 174.38
CA MET A 643 -104.65 -29.32 174.77
C MET A 643 -105.44 -30.41 175.53
N VAL A 644 -105.31 -31.68 175.13
CA VAL A 644 -105.86 -32.83 175.87
C VAL A 644 -105.24 -32.96 177.27
N LYS A 645 -103.93 -32.70 177.42
CA LYS A 645 -103.27 -32.62 178.74
C LYS A 645 -103.87 -31.50 179.60
N SER A 646 -104.03 -30.30 179.06
CA SER A 646 -104.62 -29.16 179.77
C SER A 646 -106.05 -29.46 180.25
N LEU A 647 -106.87 -30.11 179.40
CA LEU A 647 -108.21 -30.56 179.75
C LEU A 647 -108.21 -31.65 180.84
N LYS A 648 -107.28 -32.59 180.83
CA LYS A 648 -107.11 -33.59 181.89
C LYS A 648 -106.70 -32.97 183.23
N ASP A 649 -105.82 -31.97 183.24
CA ASP A 649 -105.44 -31.26 184.47
C ASP A 649 -106.57 -30.39 185.03
N ALA A 650 -107.39 -29.78 184.16
CA ALA A 650 -108.61 -29.08 184.57
C ALA A 650 -109.63 -30.03 185.19
N LEU A 651 -109.84 -31.22 184.60
CA LEU A 651 -110.71 -32.26 185.13
C LEU A 651 -110.21 -32.79 186.48
N SER A 652 -108.90 -33.10 186.60
CA SER A 652 -108.26 -33.56 187.84
C SER A 652 -108.39 -32.55 188.99
N LYS A 653 -108.27 -31.24 188.71
CA LYS A 653 -108.51 -30.16 189.68
C LYS A 653 -109.99 -30.08 190.10
N SER A 654 -110.92 -30.35 189.18
CA SER A 654 -112.35 -30.45 189.50
C SER A 654 -112.64 -31.65 190.41
N GLU A 655 -112.12 -32.83 190.09
CA GLU A 655 -112.30 -34.05 190.90
C GLU A 655 -111.71 -33.92 192.32
N LYS A 656 -110.55 -33.26 192.47
CA LYS A 656 -110.01 -32.95 193.81
C LYS A 656 -110.95 -32.05 194.61
N LYS A 657 -111.44 -30.98 194.01
CA LYS A 657 -112.38 -30.05 194.66
C LYS A 657 -113.71 -30.73 195.02
N GLN A 658 -114.14 -31.71 194.23
CA GLN A 658 -115.31 -32.55 194.54
C GLN A 658 -115.03 -33.57 195.66
N ARG A 659 -113.82 -34.14 195.76
CA ARG A 659 -113.40 -34.94 196.93
C ARG A 659 -113.32 -34.10 198.20
N GLU A 660 -112.82 -32.87 198.14
CA GLU A 660 -112.77 -31.94 199.27
C GLU A 660 -114.19 -31.61 199.77
N LEU A 661 -115.14 -31.34 198.87
CA LEU A 661 -116.56 -31.14 199.20
C LEU A 661 -117.26 -32.40 199.74
N LEU A 662 -116.81 -33.61 199.34
CA LEU A 662 -117.28 -34.87 199.91
C LEU A 662 -116.72 -35.12 201.32
N ASN A 663 -115.44 -34.83 201.55
CA ASN A 663 -114.85 -34.91 202.89
C ASN A 663 -115.48 -33.91 203.86
N ALA A 664 -115.69 -32.66 203.45
CA ALA A 664 -116.41 -31.67 204.25
C ALA A 664 -117.86 -32.11 204.56
N ASN A 665 -118.54 -32.77 203.61
CA ASN A 665 -119.83 -33.43 203.89
C ASN A 665 -119.70 -34.60 204.86
N MET A 666 -118.61 -35.37 204.82
CA MET A 666 -118.38 -36.52 205.68
C MET A 666 -118.04 -36.11 207.11
N GLU A 667 -117.23 -35.06 207.30
CA GLU A 667 -116.97 -34.41 208.60
C GLU A 667 -118.25 -33.80 209.18
N LEU A 668 -119.05 -33.08 208.37
CA LEU A 668 -120.37 -32.61 208.79
C LEU A 668 -121.29 -33.78 209.16
N LYS A 669 -121.22 -34.90 208.43
CA LYS A 669 -122.01 -36.11 208.72
C LYS A 669 -121.54 -36.81 209.99
N GLU A 670 -120.25 -36.79 210.32
CA GLU A 670 -119.70 -37.36 211.55
C GLU A 670 -119.94 -36.47 212.77
N LEU A 671 -119.81 -35.15 212.65
CA LEU A 671 -120.22 -34.18 213.66
C LEU A 671 -121.73 -34.27 213.93
N ASN A 672 -122.54 -34.43 212.87
CA ASN A 672 -123.97 -34.72 212.97
C ASN A 672 -124.23 -36.13 213.53
N ASN A 673 -123.34 -37.10 213.35
CA ASN A 673 -123.45 -38.43 213.97
C ASN A 673 -123.10 -38.40 215.46
N ASP A 674 -122.19 -37.53 215.91
CA ASP A 674 -121.90 -37.31 217.34
C ASP A 674 -122.95 -36.44 218.03
N LEU A 675 -123.52 -35.47 217.32
CA LEU A 675 -124.78 -34.83 217.71
C LEU A 675 -125.92 -35.84 217.76
N ASN A 676 -126.02 -36.79 216.83
CA ASN A 676 -127.03 -37.85 216.88
C ASN A 676 -126.74 -38.93 217.92
N LYS A 677 -125.50 -39.22 218.33
CA LYS A 677 -125.21 -40.05 219.50
C LYS A 677 -125.60 -39.36 220.82
N LYS A 678 -125.49 -38.02 220.88
CA LYS A 678 -126.05 -37.21 221.98
C LYS A 678 -127.58 -37.15 221.90
N PHE A 679 -128.14 -37.01 220.70
CA PHE A 679 -129.59 -37.00 220.47
C PHE A 679 -130.21 -38.37 220.71
N ASP A 680 -129.59 -39.50 220.40
CA ASP A 680 -130.08 -40.85 220.70
C ASP A 680 -130.03 -41.17 222.21
N ARG A 681 -129.09 -40.57 222.94
CA ARG A 681 -129.14 -40.55 224.42
C ARG A 681 -130.32 -39.72 224.94
N LEU A 682 -130.82 -38.75 224.16
CA LEU A 682 -131.99 -37.91 224.44
C LEU A 682 -133.29 -38.41 223.75
N SER A 683 -133.21 -39.31 222.77
CA SER A 683 -134.30 -39.83 221.92
C SER A 683 -134.67 -41.27 222.30
N LYS A 684 -133.77 -41.97 222.99
CA LYS A 684 -134.18 -42.97 224.00
C LYS A 684 -135.00 -42.34 225.15
N ASN A 685 -134.94 -41.01 225.33
CA ASN A 685 -135.85 -40.25 226.19
C ASN A 685 -137.09 -39.76 225.42
N TYR A 686 -136.90 -39.25 224.19
CA TYR A 686 -137.97 -38.77 223.29
C TYR A 686 -138.40 -39.76 222.20
N LYS A 687 -138.62 -41.01 222.62
CA LYS A 687 -139.35 -42.05 221.85
C LYS A 687 -140.86 -41.74 221.77
N ASN A 688 -141.20 -40.46 221.66
CA ASN A 688 -142.46 -39.86 222.06
C ASN A 688 -143.11 -38.92 221.02
N LEU A 689 -142.43 -38.39 219.96
CA LEU A 689 -143.07 -37.43 219.03
C LEU A 689 -142.43 -37.23 217.60
N SER A 690 -143.15 -37.69 216.55
CA SER A 690 -143.49 -37.06 215.22
C SER A 690 -142.51 -36.63 214.06
N SER A 691 -142.75 -37.18 212.85
CA SER A 691 -142.97 -36.58 211.46
C SER A 691 -141.91 -35.96 210.46
N GLN A 692 -141.89 -36.50 209.20
CA GLN A 692 -142.02 -35.89 207.80
C GLN A 692 -140.90 -35.24 206.86
N VAL A 693 -140.80 -35.72 205.57
CA VAL A 693 -140.93 -35.04 204.19
C VAL A 693 -139.79 -34.30 203.35
N SER A 694 -139.32 -34.89 202.19
CA SER A 694 -139.50 -34.62 200.69
C SER A 694 -138.99 -33.44 199.72
N LYS A 695 -138.46 -33.78 198.48
CA LYS A 695 -138.65 -33.26 197.03
C LYS A 695 -137.79 -32.13 196.22
N PRO A 696 -137.89 -31.94 194.83
CA PRO A 696 -136.86 -31.38 193.85
C PRO A 696 -137.29 -30.36 192.65
N GLY A 697 -136.51 -30.15 191.52
CA GLY A 697 -136.73 -29.19 190.33
C GLY A 697 -136.06 -29.44 188.89
N ASN A 698 -136.14 -28.55 187.83
CA ASN A 698 -135.76 -28.78 186.35
C ASN A 698 -135.64 -27.52 185.33
N ILE A 699 -135.17 -27.67 184.01
CA ILE A 699 -135.44 -26.91 182.67
C ILE A 699 -134.26 -26.38 181.70
N GLU A 700 -134.52 -26.09 180.38
CA GLU A 700 -133.77 -26.11 179.03
C GLU A 700 -133.43 -24.70 178.31
N PRO A 701 -133.17 -24.37 176.96
CA PRO A 701 -132.74 -25.02 175.63
C PRO A 701 -131.90 -24.20 174.49
N LYS A 702 -131.63 -24.75 173.25
CA LYS A 702 -131.29 -24.16 171.83
C LYS A 702 -129.82 -23.74 171.41
N SER A 703 -129.33 -23.39 170.17
CA SER A 703 -129.79 -22.92 168.78
C SER A 703 -128.81 -23.24 167.53
N ALA A 704 -128.84 -22.59 166.31
CA ALA A 704 -128.27 -23.12 164.98
C ALA A 704 -127.79 -22.21 163.75
N ARG A 705 -127.01 -22.73 162.74
CA ARG A 705 -126.99 -22.47 161.21
C ARG A 705 -126.06 -23.43 160.30
N THR A 706 -125.57 -23.06 159.07
CA THR A 706 -125.33 -23.95 157.85
C THR A 706 -124.38 -23.48 156.67
N THR A 707 -124.07 -24.39 155.67
CA THR A 707 -123.89 -24.29 154.14
C THR A 707 -122.51 -24.19 153.34
N PRO A 708 -122.34 -24.77 152.09
CA PRO A 708 -121.04 -24.99 151.36
C PRO A 708 -120.93 -24.82 149.77
N HIS A 709 -119.78 -25.23 149.16
CA HIS A 709 -119.49 -25.75 147.76
C HIS A 709 -119.26 -24.84 146.49
N ALA A 710 -118.37 -25.28 145.56
CA ALA A 710 -118.45 -25.31 144.05
C ALA A 710 -117.14 -24.99 143.23
N SER A 711 -117.09 -25.32 141.93
CA SER A 711 -115.90 -25.22 141.03
C SER A 711 -116.24 -24.80 139.57
N ARG A 712 -115.35 -24.08 138.83
CA ARG A 712 -115.24 -24.10 137.33
C ARG A 712 -114.05 -23.30 136.72
N SER A 713 -113.76 -23.56 135.43
CA SER A 713 -112.66 -23.05 134.55
C SER A 713 -112.85 -21.58 134.06
N ASN A 714 -111.97 -20.88 133.30
CA ASN A 714 -111.04 -21.33 132.23
C ASN A 714 -110.01 -20.24 131.74
N SER A 715 -108.86 -20.67 131.17
CA SER A 715 -108.06 -20.05 130.05
C SER A 715 -107.61 -18.56 130.03
N ILE A 716 -106.27 -18.29 129.97
CA ILE A 716 -105.57 -17.38 128.99
C ILE A 716 -104.02 -17.29 129.23
N ILE A 717 -103.22 -17.09 128.14
CA ILE A 717 -101.76 -16.68 128.11
C ILE A 717 -100.73 -17.71 128.67
N GLN A 718 -99.48 -17.86 128.20
CA GLN A 718 -98.74 -17.49 126.95
C GLN A 718 -97.31 -18.08 126.97
N GLU A 719 -96.83 -18.70 125.88
CA GLU A 719 -95.37 -18.92 125.63
C GLU A 719 -95.02 -18.80 124.13
N ASN A 720 -93.76 -18.44 123.83
CA ASN A 720 -93.14 -18.20 122.51
C ASN A 720 -91.61 -18.07 122.74
N ILE A 721 -90.64 -18.30 121.85
CA ILE A 721 -90.51 -18.53 120.38
C ILE A 721 -89.34 -19.56 120.22
N PRO A 722 -89.24 -20.40 119.16
CA PRO A 722 -88.88 -19.94 117.80
C PRO A 722 -89.51 -20.80 116.65
N THR A 723 -89.33 -20.61 115.33
CA THR A 723 -88.25 -20.03 114.48
C THR A 723 -88.82 -19.55 113.13
N GLN A 724 -88.14 -18.59 112.45
CA GLN A 724 -87.57 -18.70 111.07
C GLN A 724 -87.48 -17.36 110.27
N ILE A 725 -86.62 -17.37 109.22
CA ILE A 725 -86.56 -16.49 108.03
C ILE A 725 -85.86 -15.11 108.15
N SER A 726 -84.54 -15.15 107.89
CA SER A 726 -83.67 -14.23 107.11
C SER A 726 -83.89 -12.70 107.03
N THR A 727 -82.80 -11.93 107.19
CA THR A 727 -82.45 -10.82 106.28
C THR A 727 -80.94 -10.48 106.30
N SER A 728 -80.50 -9.60 105.38
CA SER A 728 -79.11 -9.35 104.95
C SER A 728 -78.38 -8.21 105.67
N GLN A 729 -77.04 -8.27 105.74
CA GLN A 729 -76.04 -7.18 105.53
C GLN A 729 -74.62 -7.80 105.69
N SER A 730 -73.58 -7.55 104.88
CA SER A 730 -72.91 -6.30 104.42
C SER A 730 -71.91 -5.72 105.43
N GLU A 731 -70.61 -5.93 105.23
CA GLU A 731 -69.54 -5.12 105.87
C GLU A 731 -68.12 -5.29 105.26
N ILE A 732 -67.82 -6.40 104.55
CA ILE A 732 -66.46 -6.68 104.05
C ILE A 732 -66.11 -5.93 102.75
N ASN A 733 -67.07 -5.76 101.84
CA ASN A 733 -66.81 -5.16 100.52
C ASN A 733 -66.56 -3.64 100.54
N GLU A 734 -67.06 -2.92 101.55
CA GLU A 734 -66.85 -1.47 101.66
C GLU A 734 -65.39 -1.12 101.96
N LYS A 735 -64.68 -1.98 102.70
CA LYS A 735 -63.23 -1.83 102.95
C LYS A 735 -62.42 -1.97 101.66
N ILE A 736 -62.85 -2.83 100.73
CA ILE A 736 -62.25 -2.94 99.38
C ILE A 736 -62.56 -1.69 98.55
N ALA A 737 -63.79 -1.16 98.61
CA ALA A 737 -64.15 0.08 97.90
C ALA A 737 -63.36 1.30 98.42
N TYR A 738 -63.17 1.42 99.73
CA TYR A 738 -62.36 2.48 100.35
C TYR A 738 -60.89 2.39 99.91
N ILE A 739 -60.26 1.21 100.01
CA ILE A 739 -58.88 0.99 99.55
C ILE A 739 -58.75 1.30 98.06
N LYS A 740 -59.71 0.90 97.23
CA LYS A 740 -59.72 1.18 95.79
C LYS A 740 -59.77 2.67 95.48
N ASN A 741 -60.58 3.45 96.19
CA ASN A 741 -60.69 4.89 95.99
C ASN A 741 -59.45 5.65 96.50
N VAL A 742 -58.86 5.22 97.63
CA VAL A 742 -57.60 5.78 98.15
C VAL A 742 -56.46 5.56 97.15
N LEU A 743 -56.32 4.35 96.59
CA LEU A 743 -55.31 4.06 95.57
C LEU A 743 -55.54 4.82 94.26
N LEU A 744 -56.79 5.10 93.88
CA LEU A 744 -57.10 5.85 92.66
C LEU A 744 -56.74 7.33 92.79
N GLY A 745 -57.05 7.97 93.93
CA GLY A 745 -56.73 9.39 94.16
C GLY A 745 -55.23 9.71 94.13
N PHE A 746 -54.38 8.76 94.56
CA PHE A 746 -52.92 8.91 94.47
C PHE A 746 -52.36 8.68 93.05
N LEU A 747 -53.09 8.03 92.15
CA LEU A 747 -52.70 7.90 90.74
C LEU A 747 -53.05 9.15 89.92
N GLU A 748 -54.09 9.88 90.33
CA GLU A 748 -54.62 11.06 89.64
C GLU A 748 -53.64 12.26 89.69
N HIS A 749 -52.97 12.48 90.82
CA HIS A 749 -51.94 13.52 90.97
C HIS A 749 -50.55 13.03 90.57
N LYS A 750 -49.92 13.63 89.55
CA LYS A 750 -48.56 13.24 89.09
C LYS A 750 -47.47 13.42 90.15
N GLU A 751 -47.51 14.51 90.92
CA GLU A 751 -46.41 14.94 91.79
C GLU A 751 -46.31 14.14 93.11
N GLN A 752 -47.33 13.37 93.48
CA GLN A 752 -47.34 12.59 94.74
C GLN A 752 -46.93 11.12 94.57
N ARG A 753 -46.73 10.66 93.32
CA ARG A 753 -46.44 9.25 93.01
C ARG A 753 -45.12 8.74 93.60
N GLU A 754 -44.11 9.60 93.72
CA GLU A 754 -42.80 9.23 94.26
C GLU A 754 -42.86 8.82 95.74
N GLN A 755 -43.83 9.33 96.51
CA GLN A 755 -44.00 8.98 97.92
C GLN A 755 -44.66 7.60 98.14
N LEU A 756 -45.21 6.98 97.08
CA LEU A 756 -45.92 5.69 97.16
C LEU A 756 -45.00 4.48 96.89
N LEU A 757 -43.85 4.70 96.26
CA LEU A 757 -42.91 3.62 95.89
C LEU A 757 -42.48 2.74 97.08
N PRO A 758 -42.12 3.28 98.27
CA PRO A 758 -41.70 2.43 99.40
C PRO A 758 -42.83 1.59 99.99
N VAL A 759 -44.07 2.10 99.93
CA VAL A 759 -45.26 1.44 100.49
C VAL A 759 -45.72 0.28 99.60
N VAL A 760 -45.66 0.45 98.28
CA VAL A 760 -45.98 -0.63 97.32
C VAL A 760 -44.93 -1.74 97.35
N ALA A 761 -43.64 -1.38 97.39
CA ALA A 761 -42.55 -2.36 97.43
C ALA A 761 -42.63 -3.27 98.68
N THR A 762 -42.94 -2.69 99.85
CA THR A 762 -43.05 -3.43 101.11
C THR A 762 -44.30 -4.29 101.22
N LEU A 763 -45.44 -3.86 100.63
CA LEU A 763 -46.69 -4.62 100.71
C LEU A 763 -46.74 -5.82 99.73
N LEU A 764 -45.96 -5.80 98.66
CA LEU A 764 -45.96 -6.81 97.58
C LEU A 764 -44.68 -7.65 97.46
N GLN A 765 -43.66 -7.38 98.30
CA GLN A 765 -42.38 -8.12 98.32
C GLN A 765 -41.72 -8.23 96.94
N LEU A 766 -41.63 -7.11 96.23
CA LEU A 766 -41.04 -7.04 94.89
C LEU A 766 -39.50 -7.05 94.93
N ASP A 767 -38.90 -7.72 93.96
CA ASP A 767 -37.45 -7.81 93.81
C ASP A 767 -36.86 -6.52 93.19
N SER A 768 -35.57 -6.25 93.40
CA SER A 768 -34.93 -4.98 92.98
C SER A 768 -34.88 -4.76 91.45
N ASN A 769 -35.29 -5.73 90.65
CA ASN A 769 -35.47 -5.59 89.21
C ASN A 769 -36.91 -5.17 88.83
N ASP A 770 -37.91 -5.59 89.60
CA ASP A 770 -39.31 -5.22 89.35
C ASP A 770 -39.64 -3.84 89.93
N GLU A 771 -39.00 -3.43 91.03
CA GLU A 771 -38.96 -2.03 91.48
C GLU A 771 -38.49 -1.09 90.36
N LYS A 772 -37.39 -1.44 89.67
CA LYS A 772 -36.86 -0.67 88.54
C LYS A 772 -37.82 -0.65 87.33
N ARG A 773 -38.53 -1.75 87.06
CA ARG A 773 -39.58 -1.81 86.02
C ARG A 773 -40.79 -0.93 86.36
N LEU A 774 -41.19 -0.88 87.62
CA LEU A 774 -42.30 -0.04 88.09
C LEU A 774 -41.92 1.45 88.00
N VAL A 775 -40.70 1.82 88.37
CA VAL A 775 -40.18 3.19 88.17
C VAL A 775 -40.08 3.55 86.68
N LEU A 776 -39.64 2.63 85.82
CA LEU A 776 -39.56 2.84 84.35
C LEU A 776 -40.93 2.95 83.66
N SER A 777 -42.03 2.55 84.31
CA SER A 777 -43.39 2.61 83.77
C SER A 777 -44.29 3.67 84.45
N LEU A 778 -43.75 4.41 85.42
CA LEU A 778 -44.40 5.57 86.05
C LEU A 778 -43.88 6.93 85.54
N LYS A 779 -42.90 6.92 84.63
CA LYS A 779 -42.20 8.08 84.07
C LYS A 779 -42.69 8.43 82.66
#